data_AF-A0A7W1GZ03-F1
#
_entry.id   AF-A0A7W1GZ03-F1
#
_cell.length_a   1.000
_cell.length_b   1.000
_cell.length_c   1.000
_cell.angle_alpha   90.00
_cell.angle_beta   90.00
_cell.angle_gamma   90.00
#
_symmetry.space_group_name_H-M   'P 1'
#
loop_
_entity.id
_entity.type
_entity.pdbx_description
1 polymer ?
#
loop_
_entity_poly.entity_id
_entity_poly.type
_entity_poly.pdbx_seq_one_letter_code
_entity_poly.pdbx_strand_id
1 'polypeptide(L)'
;MGPLVLIFTVTALGTGQSASDLTELDKLVTLYKSYELPLPPADAPLVALDGYGDADDGILCGYLIRRRLGTVEPTLWMATSVVPYRTPGKPVPTVAATARRIATPDSGEPAFPEEWLLAMAVIERTREHNDFAAALLAVAKRNLVYSTNRDLIPKQGASLENRMAFLALGHWMNAIIDPDIDRAYVLEQLNRLLKRNPEIASRTAWQALSDLDETVKRRYRGNDPDEVLIETLCESRVTGRDLSSTGPSKAILYGTVSAIVDRGFEIIPKLLDHVTDRRLTRAYHHGMMNAPSALCTVGDVCTALLFSMLDTNATRWPRGNREMQNELRSAWIKAEQLGEREHCLSRLSGTRSGSPSEALIRMAKENCPDIFPEAYRRLLALRPGVDTSSILIAMEQTLKPKEALVELALLGTTHLDLTRVHSALSTLKRLDQTIFDREITKALNGLPSAGFTTWNRRSMFPSFARLAAHSESEDVWRALSAVTKKAVVGLRLELINHSSYADHSPNAKRRWLVYLMEFFDDESELSKDNPAAAEEVESDHPNGHSERVQDLAVFLAAKALGIDAIPKADGSREAWARLRADVRKRIIAAQANGNDRASSQALPEIENLLVPTLATSGALNICRIFSGDNFSLEHVRNVLARSGIPIEIESDLHTFVSVEASLAEKAKAELRKNHRLTPIFQCVLLPETSSLHLQAEYRSLWPKKPSGTPPASNLDIGPESSAQIISWVRSQRKNPRWAVDRVWCRKRQYLNRSFKLCEGFDVKARLKKNRTTHIVIARLSLVDGRMQLFPVRKLIEWRSQQGSKLAPMLVAPLAM
;
A
#
# COMPACT_ATOMS: atom_id res chain seq x y z
N MET A 1 -61.77 -21.28 18.75
CA MET A 1 -60.37 -20.86 18.52
C MET A 1 -60.31 -20.24 17.14
N GLY A 2 -60.25 -18.91 17.05
CA GLY A 2 -60.12 -18.18 15.78
C GLY A 2 -58.73 -17.53 15.67
N PRO A 3 -58.20 -17.29 14.47
CA PRO A 3 -56.85 -16.78 14.31
C PRO A 3 -56.79 -15.31 14.73
N LEU A 4 -55.88 -15.01 15.66
CA LEU A 4 -55.50 -13.66 16.04
C LEU A 4 -54.72 -13.03 14.88
N VAL A 5 -55.32 -12.07 14.17
CA VAL A 5 -54.63 -11.27 13.16
C VAL A 5 -53.94 -10.12 13.89
N LEU A 6 -52.63 -10.20 14.06
CA LEU A 6 -51.80 -9.10 14.56
C LEU A 6 -51.56 -8.12 13.40
N ILE A 7 -52.29 -7.01 13.39
CA ILE A 7 -52.03 -5.88 12.49
C ILE A 7 -50.90 -5.06 13.12
N PHE A 8 -49.68 -5.19 12.60
CA PHE A 8 -48.63 -4.20 12.85
C PHE A 8 -48.95 -2.96 12.02
N THR A 9 -49.60 -1.97 12.62
CA THR A 9 -49.50 -0.59 12.13
C THR A 9 -48.05 -0.15 12.29
N VAL A 10 -47.29 -0.22 11.20
CA VAL A 10 -46.04 0.54 11.07
C VAL A 10 -46.47 2.00 11.07
N THR A 11 -46.45 2.63 12.24
CA THR A 11 -46.52 4.08 12.34
C THR A 11 -45.33 4.57 11.53
N ALA A 12 -45.58 5.11 10.33
CA ALA A 12 -44.60 5.92 9.65
C ALA A 12 -44.20 6.98 10.67
N LEU A 13 -43.01 6.84 11.25
CA LEU A 13 -42.38 7.91 12.01
C LEU A 13 -42.28 9.05 11.01
N GLY A 14 -43.29 9.90 11.00
CA GLY A 14 -43.30 11.11 10.22
C GLY A 14 -41.97 11.75 10.52
N THR A 15 -41.14 11.87 9.49
CA THR A 15 -39.86 12.56 9.55
C THR A 15 -40.16 14.05 9.64
N GLY A 16 -40.88 14.45 10.69
CA GLY A 16 -41.11 15.83 11.06
C GLY A 16 -39.73 16.40 11.27
N GLN A 17 -39.22 17.04 10.22
CA GLN A 17 -38.00 17.80 10.28
C GLN A 17 -38.24 18.84 11.35
N SER A 18 -37.43 18.79 12.40
CA SER A 18 -37.51 19.86 13.37
C SER A 18 -36.99 21.12 12.70
N ALA A 19 -37.80 22.19 12.66
CA ALA A 19 -37.34 23.51 12.22
C ALA A 19 -36.04 23.95 12.94
N SER A 20 -35.75 23.35 14.11
CA SER A 20 -34.47 23.53 14.81
C SER A 20 -33.26 23.01 14.04
N ASP A 21 -33.35 21.89 13.31
CA ASP A 21 -32.21 21.31 12.59
C ASP A 21 -31.81 22.18 11.39
N LEU A 22 -32.79 22.77 10.69
CA LEU A 22 -32.51 23.71 9.59
C LEU A 22 -31.88 25.01 10.12
N THR A 23 -32.38 25.53 11.24
CA THR A 23 -31.79 26.71 11.91
C THR A 23 -30.35 26.44 12.35
N GLU A 24 -30.07 25.23 12.83
CA GLU A 24 -28.71 24.82 13.21
C GLU A 24 -27.80 24.66 11.98
N LEU A 25 -28.31 24.08 10.89
CA LEU A 25 -27.58 24.01 9.62
C LEU A 25 -27.23 25.40 9.08
N ASP A 26 -28.11 26.39 9.17
CA ASP A 26 -27.83 27.75 8.73
C ASP A 26 -26.68 28.41 9.52
N LYS A 27 -26.62 28.13 10.83
CA LYS A 27 -25.48 28.53 11.67
C LYS A 27 -24.21 27.84 11.22
N LEU A 28 -24.27 26.54 10.93
CA LEU A 28 -23.12 25.77 10.46
C LEU A 28 -22.63 26.23 9.08
N VAL A 29 -23.53 26.57 8.14
CA VAL A 29 -23.19 27.18 6.84
C VAL A 29 -22.48 28.52 7.05
N THR A 30 -22.98 29.35 7.97
CA THR A 30 -22.35 30.64 8.32
C THR A 30 -20.94 30.43 8.88
N LEU A 31 -20.77 29.47 9.79
CA LEU A 31 -19.46 29.12 10.33
C LEU A 31 -18.50 28.59 9.27
N TYR A 32 -18.97 27.67 8.43
CA TYR A 32 -18.20 27.07 7.34
C TYR A 32 -17.64 28.14 6.40
N LYS A 33 -18.50 29.08 5.96
CA LYS A 33 -18.09 30.23 5.14
C LYS A 33 -17.11 31.15 5.89
N SER A 34 -17.33 31.38 7.19
CA SER A 34 -16.43 32.22 8.01
C SER A 34 -15.05 31.61 8.26
N TYR A 35 -14.89 30.31 8.01
CA TYR A 35 -13.60 29.61 8.02
C TYR A 35 -12.97 29.51 6.63
N GLU A 36 -13.57 30.17 5.63
CA GLU A 36 -13.10 30.19 4.24
C GLU A 36 -12.96 28.79 3.64
N LEU A 37 -13.81 27.86 4.07
CA LEU A 37 -13.78 26.49 3.59
C LEU A 37 -14.37 26.39 2.18
N PRO A 38 -13.74 25.63 1.28
CA PRO A 38 -14.15 25.62 -0.11
C PRO A 38 -15.38 24.75 -0.36
N LEU A 39 -16.22 25.18 -1.31
CA LEU A 39 -17.40 24.44 -1.75
C LEU A 39 -17.16 23.81 -3.13
N PRO A 40 -17.72 22.63 -3.41
CA PRO A 40 -17.69 22.08 -4.76
C PRO A 40 -18.46 23.00 -5.74
N PRO A 41 -18.17 22.94 -7.04
CA PRO A 41 -18.98 23.63 -8.07
C PRO A 41 -20.46 23.32 -7.88
N ALA A 42 -21.34 24.31 -8.06
CA ALA A 42 -22.77 24.17 -7.75
C ALA A 42 -23.45 23.05 -8.55
N ASP A 43 -22.96 22.79 -9.76
CA ASP A 43 -23.44 21.78 -10.71
C ASP A 43 -22.75 20.41 -10.56
N ALA A 44 -21.75 20.27 -9.70
CA ALA A 44 -21.04 19.00 -9.51
C ALA A 44 -21.98 17.94 -8.89
N PRO A 45 -22.29 16.84 -9.59
CA PRO A 45 -23.25 15.85 -9.10
C PRO A 45 -22.64 15.01 -8.00
N LEU A 46 -23.44 14.65 -7.00
CA LEU A 46 -23.07 13.67 -5.98
C LEU A 46 -23.10 12.26 -6.59
N VAL A 47 -21.98 11.55 -6.53
CA VAL A 47 -21.83 10.20 -7.08
C VAL A 47 -21.33 9.23 -6.02
N ALA A 48 -21.76 7.97 -6.09
CA ALA A 48 -21.27 6.89 -5.25
C ALA A 48 -19.86 6.51 -5.70
N LEU A 49 -19.08 5.89 -4.82
CA LEU A 49 -17.77 5.36 -5.17
C LEU A 49 -17.84 3.86 -5.37
N ASP A 50 -17.44 3.40 -6.55
CA ASP A 50 -17.40 1.97 -6.87
C ASP A 50 -16.20 1.33 -6.16
N GLY A 51 -16.42 0.18 -5.51
CA GLY A 51 -15.37 -0.64 -4.90
C GLY A 51 -15.20 -0.55 -3.39
N TYR A 52 -16.06 0.18 -2.68
CA TYR A 52 -16.10 0.20 -1.21
C TYR A 52 -17.40 -0.45 -0.70
N GLY A 53 -17.29 -1.68 -0.20
CA GLY A 53 -18.32 -2.38 0.58
C GLY A 53 -19.39 -3.11 -0.24
N ASP A 54 -19.90 -4.20 0.33
CA ASP A 54 -21.17 -4.80 -0.11
C ASP A 54 -22.32 -3.79 0.14
N ALA A 55 -23.50 -4.01 -0.46
CA ALA A 55 -24.66 -3.11 -0.34
C ALA A 55 -25.08 -2.76 1.11
N ASP A 56 -24.58 -3.54 2.08
CA ASP A 56 -24.83 -3.44 3.52
C ASP A 56 -23.83 -2.53 4.28
N ASP A 57 -22.65 -2.24 3.72
CA ASP A 57 -21.58 -1.47 4.41
C ASP A 57 -21.74 0.06 4.28
N GLY A 58 -22.74 0.51 3.52
CA GLY A 58 -23.04 1.91 3.26
C GLY A 58 -22.51 2.42 1.92
N ILE A 59 -22.77 3.69 1.64
CA ILE A 59 -22.47 4.36 0.37
C ILE A 59 -21.38 5.38 0.63
N LEU A 60 -20.18 5.16 0.11
CA LEU A 60 -19.19 6.21 0.04
C LEU A 60 -19.48 7.10 -1.17
N CYS A 61 -19.44 8.44 -1.03
CA CYS A 61 -19.85 9.34 -2.12
C CYS A 61 -19.08 10.67 -2.15
N GLY A 62 -18.85 11.20 -3.35
CA GLY A 62 -18.17 12.49 -3.55
C GLY A 62 -18.83 13.31 -4.65
N TYR A 63 -18.50 14.60 -4.74
CA TYR A 63 -18.99 15.44 -5.84
C TYR A 63 -18.06 15.33 -7.04
N LEU A 64 -18.59 14.95 -8.20
CA LEU A 64 -17.80 14.79 -9.42
C LEU A 64 -17.44 16.16 -10.01
N ILE A 65 -16.19 16.57 -9.81
CA ILE A 65 -15.65 17.84 -10.34
C ILE A 65 -15.20 17.65 -11.79
N ARG A 66 -14.52 16.53 -12.07
CA ARG A 66 -13.98 16.22 -13.39
C ARG A 66 -14.33 14.80 -13.79
N ARG A 67 -15.01 14.65 -14.93
CA ARG A 67 -15.25 13.34 -15.55
C ARG A 67 -13.95 12.76 -16.09
N ARG A 68 -13.87 11.43 -16.15
CA ARG A 68 -12.77 10.73 -16.82
C ARG A 68 -12.66 11.20 -18.26
N LEU A 69 -11.48 11.68 -18.65
CA LEU A 69 -11.17 12.06 -20.03
C LEU A 69 -9.93 11.28 -20.47
N GLY A 70 -10.16 10.15 -21.16
CA GLY A 70 -9.10 9.22 -21.55
C GLY A 70 -8.44 8.56 -20.33
N THR A 71 -7.14 8.79 -20.19
CA THR A 71 -6.30 8.31 -19.08
C THR A 71 -6.33 9.21 -17.85
N VAL A 72 -6.94 10.39 -17.91
CA VAL A 72 -7.05 11.27 -16.74
C VAL A 72 -8.12 10.71 -15.81
N GLU A 73 -7.71 10.30 -14.62
CA GLU A 73 -8.60 9.82 -13.57
C GLU A 73 -9.65 10.90 -13.23
N PRO A 74 -10.91 10.51 -13.01
CA PRO A 74 -11.91 11.43 -12.49
C PRO A 74 -11.49 12.01 -11.16
N THR A 75 -11.92 13.24 -10.92
CA THR A 75 -11.61 13.97 -9.69
C THR A 75 -12.88 14.24 -8.91
N LEU A 76 -12.84 13.91 -7.63
CA LEU A 76 -13.96 14.05 -6.72
C LEU A 76 -13.65 15.07 -5.64
N TRP A 77 -14.67 15.80 -5.25
CA TRP A 77 -14.67 16.59 -4.03
C TRP A 77 -15.19 15.71 -2.89
N MET A 78 -14.37 15.48 -1.90
CA MET A 78 -14.67 14.66 -0.72
C MET A 78 -14.45 15.51 0.53
N ALA A 79 -15.54 15.81 1.25
CA ALA A 79 -15.58 16.76 2.36
C ALA A 79 -15.07 18.16 1.95
N THR A 80 -13.83 18.53 2.30
CA THR A 80 -13.19 19.80 1.90
C THR A 80 -11.99 19.62 0.97
N SER A 81 -11.72 18.39 0.54
CA SER A 81 -10.53 18.02 -0.24
C SER A 81 -10.90 17.52 -1.64
N VAL A 82 -9.97 17.70 -2.57
CA VAL A 82 -10.09 17.22 -3.96
C VAL A 82 -9.20 15.98 -4.11
N VAL A 83 -9.79 14.85 -4.50
CA VAL A 83 -9.07 13.58 -4.63
C VAL A 83 -9.25 12.95 -6.01
N PRO A 84 -8.18 12.41 -6.63
CA PRO A 84 -8.30 11.58 -7.82
C PRO A 84 -8.95 10.24 -7.44
N TYR A 85 -9.75 9.67 -8.34
CA TYR A 85 -10.45 8.42 -8.09
C TYR A 85 -10.58 7.59 -9.37
N ARG A 86 -10.42 6.26 -9.28
CA ARG A 86 -10.34 5.39 -10.47
C ARG A 86 -11.64 5.30 -11.26
N THR A 87 -12.75 5.12 -10.56
CA THR A 87 -14.07 4.94 -11.20
C THR A 87 -15.14 5.64 -10.37
N PRO A 88 -15.73 6.74 -10.86
CA PRO A 88 -16.85 7.38 -10.21
C PRO A 88 -18.06 6.49 -10.45
N GLY A 89 -18.76 6.13 -9.39
CA GLY A 89 -19.95 5.31 -9.45
C GLY A 89 -21.18 6.09 -9.88
N LYS A 90 -22.35 5.51 -9.60
CA LYS A 90 -23.64 6.05 -10.05
C LYS A 90 -24.04 7.32 -9.28
N PRO A 91 -24.80 8.24 -9.89
CA PRO A 91 -25.40 9.37 -9.18
C PRO A 91 -26.16 8.91 -7.94
N VAL A 92 -26.00 9.68 -6.85
CA VAL A 92 -26.62 9.39 -5.55
C VAL A 92 -27.86 10.28 -5.41
N PRO A 93 -29.06 9.70 -5.22
CA PRO A 93 -30.25 10.50 -4.96
C PRO A 93 -30.12 11.25 -3.64
N THR A 94 -30.28 12.58 -3.68
CA THR A 94 -30.22 13.49 -2.51
C THR A 94 -31.52 13.46 -1.71
N VAL A 95 -31.87 12.28 -1.18
CA VAL A 95 -33.06 12.05 -0.35
C VAL A 95 -32.69 11.47 1.02
N ALA A 96 -33.50 11.74 2.05
CA ALA A 96 -33.21 11.39 3.43
C ALA A 96 -32.90 9.88 3.67
N ALA A 97 -33.51 8.97 2.90
CA ALA A 97 -33.24 7.54 2.98
C ALA A 97 -31.79 7.20 2.59
N THR A 98 -31.29 7.86 1.55
CA THR A 98 -29.91 7.68 1.07
C THR A 98 -28.89 8.21 2.06
N ALA A 99 -29.17 9.36 2.70
CA ALA A 99 -28.27 9.97 3.70
C ALA A 99 -27.90 9.02 4.84
N ARG A 100 -28.87 8.20 5.29
CA ARG A 100 -28.68 7.22 6.38
C ARG A 100 -27.76 6.07 6.00
N ARG A 101 -27.55 5.84 4.70
CA ARG A 101 -26.66 4.82 4.18
C ARG A 101 -25.27 5.37 3.90
N ILE A 102 -25.03 6.69 3.95
CA ILE A 102 -23.71 7.23 3.62
C ILE A 102 -22.69 6.80 4.67
N ALA A 103 -21.65 6.11 4.22
CA ALA A 103 -20.53 5.67 5.04
C ALA A 103 -19.46 6.76 5.11
N THR A 104 -18.71 6.78 6.21
CA THR A 104 -17.46 7.55 6.30
C THR A 104 -16.33 6.72 5.70
N PRO A 105 -15.42 7.30 4.90
CA PRO A 105 -14.29 6.57 4.36
C PRO A 105 -13.42 5.98 5.48
N ASP A 106 -12.96 4.75 5.30
CA ASP A 106 -11.98 4.12 6.19
C ASP A 106 -10.60 4.77 5.99
N SER A 107 -10.34 5.90 6.66
CA SER A 107 -9.01 6.49 6.96
C SER A 107 -7.97 6.63 5.84
N GLY A 108 -8.32 6.39 4.58
CA GLY A 108 -7.38 6.30 3.46
C GLY A 108 -6.90 7.65 2.95
N GLU A 109 -7.80 8.64 2.88
CA GLU A 109 -7.58 10.00 2.37
C GLU A 109 -8.74 10.88 2.89
N PRO A 110 -8.54 12.12 3.38
CA PRO A 110 -7.31 12.91 3.44
C PRO A 110 -6.39 12.59 4.66
N ALA A 111 -5.16 13.15 4.66
CA ALA A 111 -4.12 12.90 5.68
C ALA A 111 -4.63 13.10 7.11
N PHE A 112 -5.43 14.14 7.31
CA PHE A 112 -6.14 14.43 8.55
C PHE A 112 -7.65 14.25 8.30
N PRO A 113 -8.30 13.27 8.95
CA PRO A 113 -9.70 12.95 8.66
C PRO A 113 -10.60 14.12 9.05
N GLU A 114 -11.48 14.49 8.12
CA GLU A 114 -12.43 15.58 8.27
C GLU A 114 -13.77 15.06 8.80
N GLU A 115 -14.58 15.94 9.38
CA GLU A 115 -15.98 15.66 9.75
C GLU A 115 -16.84 15.56 8.47
N TRP A 116 -16.60 14.54 7.65
CA TRP A 116 -17.15 14.40 6.31
C TRP A 116 -18.66 14.61 6.23
N LEU A 117 -19.41 13.91 7.10
CA LEU A 117 -20.87 13.98 7.10
C LEU A 117 -21.36 15.39 7.47
N LEU A 118 -20.62 16.11 8.32
CA LEU A 118 -20.92 17.49 8.66
C LEU A 118 -20.63 18.43 7.49
N ALA A 119 -19.50 18.24 6.79
CA ALA A 119 -19.17 18.98 5.57
C ALA A 119 -20.27 18.81 4.51
N MET A 120 -20.64 17.56 4.22
CA MET A 120 -21.72 17.25 3.28
C MET A 120 -23.04 17.89 3.70
N ALA A 121 -23.43 17.79 4.98
CA ALA A 121 -24.67 18.40 5.46
C ALA A 121 -24.72 19.92 5.17
N VAL A 122 -23.59 20.62 5.35
CA VAL A 122 -23.47 22.05 5.04
C VAL A 122 -23.50 22.33 3.53
N ILE A 123 -22.80 21.54 2.73
CA ILE A 123 -22.79 21.68 1.26
C ILE A 123 -24.21 21.48 0.72
N GLU A 124 -24.90 20.42 1.16
CA GLU A 124 -26.26 20.10 0.74
C GLU A 124 -27.27 21.13 1.22
N ARG A 125 -27.09 21.71 2.41
CA ARG A 125 -27.88 22.87 2.85
C ARG A 125 -27.67 24.06 1.93
N THR A 126 -26.44 24.32 1.51
CA THR A 126 -26.11 25.43 0.59
C THR A 126 -26.70 25.22 -0.81
N ARG A 127 -26.97 23.97 -1.20
CA ARG A 127 -27.63 23.56 -2.44
C ARG A 127 -29.15 23.41 -2.31
N GLU A 128 -29.73 23.82 -1.19
CA GLU A 128 -31.18 23.75 -0.90
C GLU A 128 -31.75 22.32 -0.83
N HIS A 129 -30.91 21.29 -0.69
CA HIS A 129 -31.33 19.90 -0.49
C HIS A 129 -31.64 19.64 1.00
N ASN A 130 -32.62 20.35 1.53
CA ASN A 130 -32.88 20.50 2.98
C ASN A 130 -33.10 19.16 3.70
N ASP A 131 -33.93 18.29 3.13
CA ASP A 131 -34.26 16.98 3.70
C ASP A 131 -33.03 16.08 3.83
N PHE A 132 -32.18 16.10 2.80
CA PHE A 132 -30.96 15.32 2.74
C PHE A 132 -29.90 15.87 3.69
N ALA A 133 -29.72 17.19 3.72
CA ALA A 133 -28.83 17.89 4.64
C ALA A 133 -29.20 17.63 6.11
N ALA A 134 -30.49 17.73 6.47
CA ALA A 134 -30.95 17.46 7.84
C ALA A 134 -30.74 15.98 8.22
N ALA A 135 -30.97 15.05 7.30
CA ALA A 135 -30.71 13.63 7.52
C ALA A 135 -29.21 13.36 7.71
N LEU A 136 -28.33 13.97 6.90
CA LEU A 136 -26.88 13.89 7.08
C LEU A 136 -26.44 14.44 8.43
N LEU A 137 -26.96 15.60 8.85
CA LEU A 137 -26.66 16.17 10.17
C LEU A 137 -27.10 15.24 11.31
N ALA A 138 -28.26 14.61 11.20
CA ALA A 138 -28.74 13.65 12.19
C ALA A 138 -27.81 12.42 12.30
N VAL A 139 -27.28 11.94 11.16
CA VAL A 139 -26.27 10.87 11.15
C VAL A 139 -24.97 11.38 11.76
N ALA A 140 -24.50 12.57 11.38
CA ALA A 140 -23.29 13.18 11.93
C ALA A 140 -23.37 13.39 13.46
N LYS A 141 -24.52 13.76 14.01
CA LYS A 141 -24.75 13.89 15.48
C LYS A 141 -24.60 12.54 16.21
N ARG A 142 -24.96 11.42 15.57
CA ARG A 142 -24.88 10.07 16.16
C ARG A 142 -23.52 9.43 15.97
N ASN A 143 -22.89 9.69 14.82
CA ASN A 143 -21.58 9.18 14.50
C ASN A 143 -20.52 10.03 15.20
N LEU A 144 -19.95 9.47 16.27
CA LEU A 144 -18.67 9.93 16.76
C LEU A 144 -17.64 9.56 15.68
N VAL A 145 -16.90 10.55 15.18
CA VAL A 145 -15.82 10.31 14.23
C VAL A 145 -14.83 9.34 14.88
N TYR A 146 -14.77 8.13 14.33
CA TYR A 146 -13.67 7.21 14.57
C TYR A 146 -12.47 7.76 13.79
N SER A 147 -11.75 8.70 14.39
CA SER A 147 -10.42 9.08 13.90
C SER A 147 -9.37 8.28 14.66
N THR A 148 -8.33 7.85 13.94
CA THR A 148 -7.13 7.25 14.53
C THR A 148 -6.31 8.27 15.33
N ASN A 149 -6.53 9.58 15.09
CA ASN A 149 -5.82 10.66 15.76
C ASN A 149 -6.63 11.24 16.93
N ARG A 150 -6.61 10.52 18.07
CA ARG A 150 -7.35 10.88 19.30
C ARG A 150 -7.15 12.32 19.78
N ASP A 151 -6.01 12.94 19.47
CA ASP A 151 -5.66 14.29 19.92
C ASP A 151 -6.26 15.40 19.03
N LEU A 152 -6.75 15.05 17.83
CA LEU A 152 -7.48 15.96 16.92
C LEU A 152 -8.98 15.66 16.88
N ILE A 153 -9.49 14.80 17.75
CA ILE A 153 -10.93 14.49 17.81
C ILE A 153 -11.60 15.41 18.82
N PRO A 154 -12.75 16.01 18.46
CA PRO A 154 -13.63 16.58 19.45
C PRO A 154 -13.93 15.55 20.54
N LYS A 155 -13.77 15.94 21.81
CA LYS A 155 -14.21 15.09 22.93
C LYS A 155 -15.70 14.75 22.75
N GLN A 156 -16.14 13.57 23.20
CA GLN A 156 -17.56 13.24 23.22
C GLN A 156 -18.37 14.37 23.87
N GLY A 157 -19.45 14.79 23.20
CA GLY A 157 -20.27 15.92 23.63
C GLY A 157 -19.75 17.30 23.21
N ALA A 158 -18.74 17.38 22.32
CA ALA A 158 -18.40 18.63 21.66
C ALA A 158 -19.62 19.21 20.92
N SER A 159 -19.79 20.52 21.00
CA SER A 159 -20.81 21.23 20.23
C SER A 159 -20.55 21.08 18.72
N LEU A 160 -21.59 21.28 17.91
CA LEU A 160 -21.43 21.21 16.45
C LEU A 160 -20.55 22.34 15.92
N GLU A 161 -20.51 23.49 16.61
CA GLU A 161 -19.58 24.58 16.31
C GLU A 161 -18.12 24.16 16.51
N ASN A 162 -17.82 23.45 17.60
CA ASN A 162 -16.47 22.94 17.84
C ASN A 162 -16.10 21.88 16.80
N ARG A 163 -17.03 20.99 16.44
CA ARG A 163 -16.82 20.00 15.37
C ARG A 163 -16.55 20.68 14.02
N MET A 164 -17.25 21.77 13.73
CA MET A 164 -16.98 22.59 12.53
C MET A 164 -15.58 23.22 12.59
N ALA A 165 -15.13 23.70 13.75
CA ALA A 165 -13.78 24.22 13.92
C ALA A 165 -12.71 23.12 13.76
N PHE A 166 -12.96 21.89 14.23
CA PHE A 166 -12.08 20.73 13.97
C PHE A 166 -12.04 20.35 12.48
N LEU A 167 -13.17 20.42 11.78
CA LEU A 167 -13.21 20.24 10.32
C LEU A 167 -12.33 21.27 9.62
N ALA A 168 -12.43 22.55 10.02
CA ALA A 168 -11.58 23.60 9.48
C ALA A 168 -10.09 23.37 9.80
N LEU A 169 -9.77 22.92 11.01
CA LEU A 169 -8.40 22.57 11.39
C LEU A 169 -7.86 21.44 10.51
N GLY A 170 -8.64 20.38 10.29
CA GLY A 170 -8.28 19.27 9.39
C GLY A 170 -8.01 19.74 7.96
N HIS A 171 -8.92 20.56 7.40
CA HIS A 171 -8.75 21.17 6.08
C HIS A 171 -7.43 21.93 5.96
N TRP A 172 -7.18 22.89 6.86
CA TRP A 172 -5.97 23.71 6.79
C TRP A 172 -4.69 22.91 7.07
N MET A 173 -4.75 21.84 7.87
CA MET A 173 -3.61 20.91 8.01
C MET A 173 -3.36 20.12 6.73
N ASN A 174 -4.39 19.69 6.00
CA ASN A 174 -4.25 19.08 4.68
C ASN A 174 -3.72 20.10 3.65
N ALA A 175 -4.07 21.38 3.74
CA ALA A 175 -3.53 22.42 2.86
C ALA A 175 -2.01 22.64 3.01
N ILE A 176 -1.40 22.27 4.15
CA ILE A 176 0.06 22.36 4.34
C ILE A 176 0.81 21.45 3.35
N ILE A 177 0.24 20.30 2.99
CA ILE A 177 0.86 19.32 2.08
C ILE A 177 0.50 19.54 0.61
N ASP A 178 -0.43 20.45 0.33
CA ASP A 178 -0.81 20.84 -1.03
C ASP A 178 0.20 21.86 -1.61
N PRO A 179 0.98 21.53 -2.66
CA PRO A 179 1.99 22.42 -3.22
C PRO A 179 1.38 23.64 -3.91
N ASP A 180 0.11 23.60 -4.31
CA ASP A 180 -0.54 24.70 -5.00
C ASP A 180 -1.02 25.78 -4.00
N ILE A 181 -0.96 25.49 -2.70
CA ILE A 181 -1.36 26.40 -1.63
C ILE A 181 -0.13 27.03 -0.96
N ASP A 182 -0.15 28.36 -0.85
CA ASP A 182 0.85 29.14 -0.12
C ASP A 182 0.78 28.85 1.39
N ARG A 183 1.88 28.38 1.96
CA ARG A 183 2.01 28.08 3.39
C ARG A 183 1.90 29.30 4.28
N ALA A 184 2.27 30.49 3.80
CA ALA A 184 2.10 31.72 4.59
C ALA A 184 0.61 32.03 4.79
N TYR A 185 -0.19 31.84 3.74
CA TYR A 185 -1.64 31.95 3.82
C TYR A 185 -2.24 30.89 4.77
N VAL A 186 -1.84 29.63 4.65
CA VAL A 186 -2.31 28.56 5.58
C VAL A 186 -1.96 28.88 7.04
N LEU A 187 -0.76 29.39 7.29
CA LEU A 187 -0.32 29.81 8.63
C LEU A 187 -1.23 30.91 9.19
N GLU A 188 -1.61 31.89 8.37
CA GLU A 188 -2.52 32.95 8.77
C GLU A 188 -3.90 32.37 9.15
N GLN A 189 -4.45 31.49 8.31
CA GLN A 189 -5.76 30.88 8.55
C GLN A 189 -5.79 30.03 9.83
N LEU A 190 -4.75 29.22 10.06
CA LEU A 190 -4.62 28.45 11.30
C LEU A 190 -4.50 29.35 12.54
N ASN A 191 -3.75 30.44 12.47
CA ASN A 191 -3.64 31.42 13.56
C ASN A 191 -5.01 32.06 13.88
N ARG A 192 -5.74 32.51 12.85
CA ARG A 192 -7.09 33.07 13.02
C ARG A 192 -8.05 32.05 13.64
N LEU A 193 -8.03 30.81 13.14
CA LEU A 193 -8.87 29.72 13.60
C LEU A 193 -8.63 29.39 15.09
N LEU A 194 -7.36 29.17 15.48
CA LEU A 194 -7.00 28.80 16.85
C LEU A 194 -7.14 29.97 17.84
N LYS A 195 -7.01 31.22 17.38
CA LYS A 195 -7.33 32.39 18.20
C LYS A 195 -8.83 32.50 18.48
N ARG A 196 -9.67 32.18 17.48
CA ARG A 196 -11.14 32.20 17.61
C ARG A 196 -11.67 31.04 18.43
N ASN A 197 -11.04 29.87 18.34
CA ASN A 197 -11.45 28.61 18.97
C ASN A 197 -10.29 27.98 19.77
N PRO A 198 -9.85 28.58 20.89
CA PRO A 198 -8.69 28.11 21.63
C PRO A 198 -8.87 26.68 22.21
N GLU A 199 -10.10 26.21 22.38
CA GLU A 199 -10.44 24.89 22.92
C GLU A 199 -10.12 23.74 21.98
N ILE A 200 -10.01 23.99 20.67
CA ILE A 200 -9.60 22.96 19.69
C ILE A 200 -8.08 22.88 19.51
N ALA A 201 -7.34 23.79 20.16
CA ALA A 201 -5.90 23.93 20.02
C ALA A 201 -5.14 22.87 20.84
N SER A 202 -5.08 21.65 20.29
CA SER A 202 -4.32 20.55 20.87
C SER A 202 -2.81 20.82 20.84
N ARG A 203 -2.03 20.05 21.61
CA ARG A 203 -0.55 20.11 21.55
C ARG A 203 -0.04 19.89 20.12
N THR A 204 -0.66 18.96 19.40
CA THR A 204 -0.29 18.65 18.01
C THR A 204 -0.58 19.82 17.08
N ALA A 205 -1.73 20.49 17.25
CA ALA A 205 -2.08 21.68 16.46
C ALA A 205 -1.10 22.83 16.71
N TRP A 206 -0.77 23.12 17.98
CA TRP A 206 0.23 24.14 18.32
C TRP A 206 1.62 23.82 17.79
N GLN A 207 2.02 22.56 17.84
CA GLN A 207 3.28 22.11 17.29
C GLN A 207 3.33 22.32 15.77
N ALA A 208 2.29 21.88 15.06
CA ALA A 208 2.19 22.05 13.60
C ALA A 208 2.21 23.54 13.20
N LEU A 209 1.51 24.41 13.94
CA LEU A 209 1.54 25.84 13.73
C LEU A 209 2.94 26.43 13.91
N SER A 210 3.64 26.04 14.98
CA SER A 210 5.01 26.49 15.24
C SER A 210 6.00 25.98 14.19
N ASP A 211 5.83 24.75 13.71
CA ASP A 211 6.68 24.17 12.67
C ASP A 211 6.42 24.83 11.30
N LEU A 212 5.15 25.16 11.00
CA LEU A 212 4.76 25.88 9.79
C LEU A 212 5.31 27.32 9.78
N ASP A 213 5.25 28.01 10.92
CA ASP A 213 5.83 29.35 11.10
C ASP A 213 7.34 29.35 10.81
N GLU A 214 8.04 28.32 11.31
CA GLU A 214 9.46 28.11 11.02
C GLU A 214 9.70 27.88 9.51
N THR A 215 8.90 27.06 8.84
CA THR A 215 8.97 26.83 7.38
C THR A 215 8.82 28.11 6.57
N VAL A 216 7.87 28.97 6.95
CA VAL A 216 7.61 30.23 6.24
C VAL A 216 8.76 31.22 6.45
N LYS A 217 9.32 31.29 7.66
CA LYS A 217 10.36 32.26 8.02
C LYS A 217 11.75 31.87 7.54
N ARG A 218 12.11 30.58 7.61
CA ARG A 218 13.48 30.09 7.41
C ARG A 218 13.64 29.38 6.07
N ARG A 219 13.78 30.17 5.00
CA ARG A 219 14.19 29.68 3.69
C ARG A 219 15.69 29.88 3.49
N TYR A 220 16.40 28.83 3.10
CA TYR A 220 17.80 28.94 2.71
C TYR A 220 17.92 29.78 1.44
N ARG A 221 18.84 30.75 1.43
CA ARG A 221 19.10 31.67 0.30
C ARG A 221 20.57 31.72 -0.12
N GLY A 222 21.39 30.80 0.41
CA GLY A 222 22.79 30.70 0.02
C GLY A 222 22.97 29.91 -1.28
N ASN A 223 24.23 29.67 -1.65
CA ASN A 223 24.61 29.00 -2.89
C ASN A 223 25.28 27.64 -2.68
N ASP A 224 25.31 27.11 -1.45
CA ASP A 224 25.82 25.76 -1.18
C ASP A 224 24.87 24.74 -1.84
N PRO A 225 25.34 23.93 -2.81
CA PRO A 225 24.47 23.07 -3.59
C PRO A 225 23.77 22.00 -2.75
N ASP A 226 24.40 21.49 -1.70
CA ASP A 226 23.81 20.46 -0.85
C ASP A 226 22.75 21.07 0.08
N GLU A 227 22.97 22.30 0.57
CA GLU A 227 21.96 23.06 1.33
C GLU A 227 20.75 23.42 0.47
N VAL A 228 20.99 23.83 -0.78
CA VAL A 228 19.90 24.07 -1.75
C VAL A 228 19.10 22.79 -1.97
N LEU A 229 19.78 21.66 -2.08
CA LEU A 229 19.12 20.37 -2.27
C LEU A 229 18.28 19.97 -1.04
N ILE A 230 18.81 20.15 0.18
CA ILE A 230 18.06 19.93 1.42
C ILE A 230 16.88 20.92 1.55
N GLU A 231 17.04 22.18 1.16
CA GLU A 231 15.95 23.16 1.13
C GLU A 231 14.78 22.67 0.28
N THR A 232 15.05 22.02 -0.87
CA THR A 232 13.99 21.49 -1.73
C THR A 232 13.16 20.38 -1.07
N LEU A 233 13.63 19.77 0.04
CA LEU A 233 12.81 18.84 0.84
C LEU A 233 11.57 19.52 1.44
N CYS A 234 11.59 20.83 1.66
CA CYS A 234 10.40 21.57 2.10
C CYS A 234 9.23 21.40 1.12
N GLU A 235 9.50 21.21 -0.17
CA GLU A 235 8.49 21.00 -1.21
C GLU A 235 8.31 19.52 -1.59
N SER A 236 9.07 18.62 -0.99
CA SER A 236 8.99 17.18 -1.25
C SER A 236 7.69 16.58 -0.70
N ARG A 237 7.04 15.74 -1.52
CA ARG A 237 5.83 14.97 -1.19
C ARG A 237 6.13 13.53 -0.75
N VAL A 238 7.39 13.19 -0.54
CA VAL A 238 7.83 11.82 -0.25
C VAL A 238 7.23 11.35 1.08
N THR A 239 6.28 10.44 1.02
CA THR A 239 5.53 9.98 2.19
C THR A 239 6.40 9.13 3.11
N GLY A 240 5.95 8.99 4.36
CA GLY A 240 6.54 8.04 5.31
C GLY A 240 6.73 6.63 4.73
N ARG A 241 5.78 6.21 3.88
CA ARG A 241 5.79 4.93 3.19
C ARG A 241 6.89 4.87 2.13
N ASP A 242 7.01 5.90 1.30
CA ASP A 242 7.97 5.92 0.17
C ASP A 242 9.43 5.77 0.63
N LEU A 243 9.77 6.26 1.82
CA LEU A 243 11.12 6.10 2.38
C LEU A 243 11.30 4.80 3.16
N SER A 244 10.21 4.20 3.65
CA SER A 244 10.23 2.95 4.42
C SER A 244 10.02 1.70 3.57
N SER A 245 9.50 1.83 2.35
CA SER A 245 9.19 0.69 1.50
C SER A 245 10.50 0.06 1.03
N THR A 246 10.83 -1.10 1.60
CA THR A 246 11.97 -1.94 1.22
C THR A 246 11.74 -2.72 -0.08
N GLY A 247 10.69 -2.39 -0.82
CA GLY A 247 10.30 -3.10 -2.03
C GLY A 247 10.77 -2.35 -3.28
N PRO A 248 11.18 -3.07 -4.34
CA PRO A 248 11.54 -2.48 -5.65
C PRO A 248 10.34 -1.83 -6.38
N SER A 249 9.22 -1.56 -5.70
CA SER A 249 7.97 -1.14 -6.32
C SER A 249 7.96 0.36 -6.60
N LYS A 250 8.37 0.78 -7.81
CA LYS A 250 8.05 2.04 -8.51
C LYS A 250 8.22 3.40 -7.79
N ALA A 251 8.42 3.45 -6.48
CA ALA A 251 8.90 4.59 -5.74
C ALA A 251 10.41 4.66 -5.97
N ILE A 252 10.78 4.97 -7.23
CA ILE A 252 12.00 5.72 -7.47
C ILE A 252 11.92 6.88 -6.50
N LEU A 253 12.82 6.95 -5.53
CA LEU A 253 12.96 8.09 -4.63
C LEU A 253 12.79 9.35 -5.50
N TYR A 254 11.67 10.07 -5.35
CA TYR A 254 11.32 11.06 -6.37
C TYR A 254 12.30 12.25 -6.31
N GLY A 255 12.78 12.67 -7.48
CA GLY A 255 13.52 13.93 -7.70
C GLY A 255 14.57 14.25 -6.64
N THR A 256 14.25 15.19 -5.75
CA THR A 256 15.12 15.68 -4.67
C THR A 256 15.71 14.56 -3.81
N VAL A 257 14.91 13.60 -3.35
CA VAL A 257 15.42 12.60 -2.40
C VAL A 257 16.46 11.69 -3.06
N SER A 258 16.21 11.31 -4.31
CA SER A 258 17.18 10.60 -5.13
C SER A 258 18.46 11.39 -5.29
N ALA A 259 18.36 12.65 -5.67
CA ALA A 259 19.52 13.51 -5.84
C ALA A 259 20.32 13.63 -4.53
N ILE A 260 19.68 13.63 -3.35
CA ILE A 260 20.38 13.61 -2.05
C ILE A 260 21.15 12.30 -1.88
N VAL A 261 20.48 11.16 -2.07
CA VAL A 261 21.10 9.83 -1.90
C VAL A 261 22.25 9.60 -2.89
N ASP A 262 22.14 10.14 -4.11
CA ASP A 262 23.16 10.02 -5.15
C ASP A 262 24.48 10.72 -4.76
N ARG A 263 24.44 11.70 -3.85
CA ARG A 263 25.66 12.36 -3.31
C ARG A 263 26.48 11.46 -2.38
N GLY A 264 25.91 10.36 -1.89
CA GLY A 264 26.63 9.40 -1.05
C GLY A 264 27.18 9.98 0.25
N PHE A 265 28.44 9.68 0.58
CA PHE A 265 29.05 10.14 1.83
C PHE A 265 29.23 11.68 1.89
N GLU A 266 29.30 12.36 0.74
CA GLU A 266 29.56 13.80 0.66
C GLU A 266 28.48 14.63 1.36
N ILE A 267 27.20 14.25 1.23
CA ILE A 267 26.08 15.01 1.80
C ILE A 267 25.80 14.70 3.28
N ILE A 268 26.42 13.65 3.84
CA ILE A 268 26.13 13.16 5.20
C ILE A 268 26.32 14.24 6.28
N PRO A 269 27.41 15.05 6.29
CA PRO A 269 27.58 16.10 7.29
C PRO A 269 26.41 17.09 7.28
N LYS A 270 25.94 17.48 6.09
CA LYS A 270 24.82 18.40 5.92
C LYS A 270 23.52 17.80 6.42
N LEU A 271 23.22 16.55 6.07
CA LEU A 271 22.03 15.86 6.58
C LEU A 271 22.05 15.76 8.12
N LEU A 272 23.22 15.51 8.71
CA LEU A 272 23.38 15.46 10.17
C LEU A 272 23.07 16.79 10.83
N ASP A 273 23.42 17.92 10.21
CA ASP A 273 23.11 19.27 10.70
C ASP A 273 21.60 19.54 10.67
N HIS A 274 20.89 18.95 9.70
CA HIS A 274 19.44 19.09 9.54
C HIS A 274 18.59 18.08 10.32
N VAL A 275 19.15 17.13 11.06
CA VAL A 275 18.37 16.13 11.85
C VAL A 275 17.34 16.78 12.78
N THR A 276 17.60 17.98 13.30
CA THR A 276 16.66 18.69 14.19
C THR A 276 15.86 19.80 13.51
N ASP A 277 15.92 19.86 12.18
CA ASP A 277 15.20 20.86 11.38
C ASP A 277 13.68 20.66 11.50
N ARG A 278 13.01 21.70 12.00
CA ARG A 278 11.57 21.70 12.30
C ARG A 278 10.71 22.16 11.13
N ARG A 279 11.31 22.63 10.03
CA ARG A 279 10.57 23.07 8.86
C ARG A 279 9.79 21.88 8.28
N LEU A 280 8.51 22.07 8.03
CA LEU A 280 7.61 21.12 7.40
C LEU A 280 7.94 20.90 5.91
N THR A 281 7.81 19.64 5.50
CA THR A 281 7.80 19.18 4.10
C THR A 281 6.37 19.15 3.56
N ARG A 282 6.17 18.84 2.27
CA ARG A 282 4.83 18.57 1.70
C ARG A 282 4.42 17.11 1.92
N ALA A 283 5.16 16.37 2.73
CA ALA A 283 4.88 14.99 3.07
C ALA A 283 4.21 14.85 4.44
N TYR A 284 3.60 13.69 4.63
CA TYR A 284 3.04 13.28 5.90
C TYR A 284 3.22 11.78 6.11
N HIS A 285 3.13 11.40 7.37
CA HIS A 285 3.05 10.02 7.81
C HIS A 285 1.58 9.65 7.96
N HIS A 286 1.12 8.63 7.24
CA HIS A 286 -0.19 8.05 7.47
C HIS A 286 -0.24 7.39 8.85
N GLY A 287 -1.20 7.79 9.68
CA GLY A 287 -1.42 7.15 10.97
C GLY A 287 -1.69 5.66 10.81
N MET A 288 -0.79 4.80 11.32
CA MET A 288 -0.97 3.35 11.32
C MET A 288 -1.15 2.83 12.75
N MET A 289 -1.97 1.78 12.94
CA MET A 289 -2.06 1.08 14.22
C MET A 289 -2.44 1.98 15.40
N ASN A 290 -3.46 2.83 15.21
CA ASN A 290 -3.90 3.89 16.12
C ASN A 290 -2.88 5.02 16.36
N ALA A 291 -1.74 5.02 15.66
CA ALA A 291 -0.92 6.21 15.61
C ALA A 291 -1.65 7.28 14.78
N PRO A 292 -1.60 8.55 15.21
CA PRO A 292 -2.13 9.65 14.42
C PRO A 292 -1.31 9.85 13.15
N SER A 293 -1.95 10.37 12.10
CA SER A 293 -1.20 10.99 11.01
C SER A 293 -0.42 12.19 11.53
N ALA A 294 0.76 12.45 10.96
CA ALA A 294 1.62 13.55 11.36
C ALA A 294 2.30 14.17 10.12
N LEU A 295 2.45 15.49 10.11
CA LEU A 295 3.25 16.19 9.11
C LEU A 295 4.73 15.83 9.30
N CYS A 296 5.46 15.67 8.20
CA CYS A 296 6.89 15.35 8.23
C CYS A 296 7.72 16.64 8.22
N THR A 297 8.71 16.76 9.10
CA THR A 297 9.71 17.83 9.01
C THR A 297 10.88 17.46 8.10
N VAL A 298 11.68 18.44 7.70
CA VAL A 298 12.95 18.22 6.99
C VAL A 298 13.85 17.31 7.84
N GLY A 299 13.92 17.55 9.16
CA GLY A 299 14.72 16.72 10.06
C GLY A 299 14.24 15.28 10.16
N ASP A 300 12.93 15.04 10.09
CA ASP A 300 12.37 13.69 10.00
C ASP A 300 12.87 12.98 8.72
N VAL A 301 12.84 13.67 7.57
CA VAL A 301 13.29 13.10 6.28
C VAL A 301 14.80 12.85 6.28
N CYS A 302 15.61 13.83 6.71
CA CYS A 302 17.06 13.67 6.83
C CYS A 302 17.42 12.49 7.76
N THR A 303 16.72 12.36 8.89
CA THR A 303 16.87 11.23 9.81
C THR A 303 16.57 9.90 9.12
N ALA A 304 15.44 9.80 8.40
CA ALA A 304 15.07 8.60 7.66
C ALA A 304 16.10 8.23 6.59
N LEU A 305 16.63 9.21 5.84
CA LEU A 305 17.66 8.99 4.84
C LEU A 305 18.98 8.50 5.45
N LEU A 306 19.42 9.11 6.55
CA LEU A 306 20.63 8.70 7.26
C LEU A 306 20.53 7.26 7.78
N PHE A 307 19.37 6.85 8.33
CA PHE A 307 19.13 5.47 8.72
C PHE A 307 19.08 4.52 7.51
N SER A 308 18.40 4.94 6.44
CA SER A 308 18.28 4.15 5.22
C SER A 308 19.67 3.89 4.61
N MET A 309 20.53 4.89 4.46
CA MET A 309 21.90 4.73 3.92
C MET A 309 22.85 3.96 4.87
N LEU A 310 22.53 3.87 6.18
CA LEU A 310 23.21 2.95 7.11
C LEU A 310 22.67 1.52 7.07
N ASP A 311 21.65 1.27 6.25
CA ASP A 311 20.87 0.03 6.17
C ASP A 311 20.34 -0.43 7.54
N THR A 312 19.98 0.54 8.36
CA THR A 312 19.35 0.33 9.65
C THR A 312 17.87 0.61 9.49
N ASN A 313 17.04 -0.43 9.69
CA ASN A 313 15.61 -0.25 9.74
C ASN A 313 15.27 0.77 10.82
N ALA A 314 14.95 2.00 10.41
CA ALA A 314 14.22 2.94 11.25
C ALA A 314 12.82 2.35 11.42
N THR A 315 12.69 1.39 12.35
CA THR A 315 11.42 0.68 12.63
C THR A 315 10.28 1.65 12.94
N ARG A 316 10.62 2.91 13.28
CA ARG A 316 9.77 4.09 13.23
C ARG A 316 10.61 5.27 12.75
N TRP A 317 9.98 6.22 12.08
CA TRP A 317 10.53 7.57 11.90
C TRP A 317 10.68 8.22 13.28
N PRO A 318 11.88 8.25 13.86
CA PRO A 318 12.05 8.94 15.12
C PRO A 318 11.99 10.43 14.82
N ARG A 319 11.16 11.17 15.55
CA ARG A 319 11.25 12.62 15.47
C ARG A 319 12.68 13.02 15.81
N GLY A 320 13.33 13.67 14.86
CA GLY A 320 14.71 14.10 14.99
C GLY A 320 14.88 14.88 16.28
N ASN A 321 15.79 14.43 17.13
CA ASN A 321 16.13 15.09 18.38
C ASN A 321 17.64 15.06 18.57
N ARG A 322 18.14 15.80 19.57
CA ARG A 322 19.58 15.92 19.79
C ARG A 322 20.27 14.61 20.16
N GLU A 323 19.57 13.72 20.88
CA GLU A 323 20.11 12.39 21.24
C GLU A 323 20.26 11.53 19.98
N MET A 324 19.24 11.51 19.13
CA MET A 324 19.23 10.84 17.83
C MET A 324 20.31 11.38 16.88
N GLN A 325 20.47 12.70 16.84
CA GLN A 325 21.53 13.34 16.06
C GLN A 325 22.92 12.86 16.52
N ASN A 326 23.17 12.77 17.82
CA ASN A 326 24.43 12.28 18.36
C ASN A 326 24.66 10.78 18.06
N GLU A 327 23.61 9.97 18.12
CA GLU A 327 23.65 8.55 17.73
C GLU A 327 24.03 8.41 16.25
N LEU A 328 23.35 9.14 15.37
CA LEU A 328 23.63 9.14 13.94
C LEU A 328 25.04 9.63 13.63
N ARG A 329 25.50 10.73 14.25
CA ARG A 329 26.89 11.21 14.11
C ARG A 329 27.89 10.12 14.49
N SER A 330 27.66 9.45 15.61
CA SER A 330 28.54 8.38 16.08
C SER A 330 28.56 7.16 15.14
N ALA A 331 27.41 6.83 14.54
CA ALA A 331 27.31 5.76 13.57
C ALA A 331 28.01 6.11 12.24
N TRP A 332 27.84 7.35 11.76
CA TRP A 332 28.44 7.82 10.52
C TRP A 332 29.95 8.02 10.61
N ILE A 333 30.50 8.43 11.75
CA ILE A 333 31.96 8.43 11.97
C ILE A 333 32.55 7.03 11.75
N LYS A 334 31.86 5.98 12.21
CA LYS A 334 32.31 4.59 12.01
C LYS A 334 32.19 4.16 10.54
N ALA A 335 31.13 4.59 9.84
CA ALA A 335 30.96 4.31 8.42
C ALA A 335 32.03 5.02 7.58
N GLU A 336 32.32 6.29 7.89
CA GLU A 336 33.36 7.09 7.25
C GLU A 336 34.75 6.45 7.40
N GLN A 337 35.07 5.90 8.58
CA GLN A 337 36.32 5.16 8.81
C GLN A 337 36.46 3.91 7.94
N LEU A 338 35.36 3.27 7.51
CA LEU A 338 35.40 2.15 6.57
C LEU A 338 35.59 2.62 5.12
N GLY A 339 35.16 3.85 4.82
CA GLY A 339 35.03 4.37 3.47
C GLY A 339 33.74 3.90 2.79
N GLU A 340 33.24 4.70 1.84
CA GLU A 340 31.92 4.50 1.22
C GLU A 340 31.79 3.15 0.51
N ARG A 341 32.80 2.76 -0.28
CA ARG A 341 32.80 1.49 -1.02
C ARG A 341 32.68 0.29 -0.09
N GLU A 342 33.49 0.23 0.98
CA GLU A 342 33.49 -0.89 1.91
C GLU A 342 32.26 -0.89 2.82
N HIS A 343 31.77 0.30 3.21
CA HIS A 343 30.48 0.43 3.88
C HIS A 343 29.36 -0.15 3.00
N CYS A 344 29.26 0.25 1.73
CA CYS A 344 28.24 -0.26 0.82
C CYS A 344 28.35 -1.78 0.64
N LEU A 345 29.55 -2.30 0.36
CA LEU A 345 29.76 -3.73 0.15
C LEU A 345 29.39 -4.52 1.41
N SER A 346 29.89 -4.12 2.57
CA SER A 346 29.64 -4.81 3.85
C SER A 346 28.17 -4.75 4.27
N ARG A 347 27.44 -3.67 3.96
CA ARG A 347 26.01 -3.56 4.27
C ARG A 347 25.15 -4.34 3.30
N LEU A 348 25.39 -4.23 1.99
CA LEU A 348 24.66 -4.98 0.96
C LEU A 348 24.85 -6.50 1.10
N SER A 349 26.01 -6.95 1.59
CA SER A 349 26.32 -8.37 1.79
C SER A 349 26.16 -8.86 3.24
N GLY A 350 25.91 -7.96 4.19
CA GLY A 350 25.98 -8.22 5.63
C GLY A 350 24.82 -9.06 6.19
N THR A 351 25.03 -9.64 7.37
CA THR A 351 24.15 -10.64 8.04
C THR A 351 22.85 -10.09 8.67
N ARG A 352 22.50 -8.82 8.48
CA ARG A 352 21.34 -8.18 9.11
C ARG A 352 20.01 -8.70 8.61
N SER A 353 19.07 -9.10 9.44
CA SER A 353 17.73 -9.54 8.99
C SER A 353 17.04 -8.52 8.05
N GLY A 354 16.60 -8.95 6.86
CA GLY A 354 15.89 -8.10 5.90
C GLY A 354 16.64 -7.90 4.57
N SER A 355 15.94 -7.34 3.58
CA SER A 355 16.53 -6.84 2.33
C SER A 355 17.27 -5.53 2.60
N PRO A 356 18.37 -5.25 1.88
CA PRO A 356 19.03 -3.96 2.00
C PRO A 356 18.09 -2.81 1.64
N SER A 357 18.27 -1.66 2.28
CA SER A 357 17.48 -0.47 1.99
C SER A 357 17.69 0.02 0.55
N GLU A 358 16.63 0.57 -0.05
CA GLU A 358 16.69 1.11 -1.40
C GLU A 358 17.65 2.31 -1.50
N ALA A 359 17.77 3.13 -0.43
CA ALA A 359 18.71 4.24 -0.41
C ALA A 359 20.17 3.77 -0.41
N LEU A 360 20.50 2.69 0.32
CA LEU A 360 21.84 2.11 0.28
C LEU A 360 22.15 1.55 -1.11
N ILE A 361 21.21 0.80 -1.70
CA ILE A 361 21.37 0.25 -3.05
C ILE A 361 21.59 1.38 -4.05
N ARG A 362 20.81 2.46 -3.98
CA ARG A 362 20.96 3.61 -4.87
C ARG A 362 22.29 4.35 -4.66
N MET A 363 22.68 4.61 -3.42
CA MET A 363 23.98 5.20 -3.09
C MET A 363 25.13 4.38 -3.68
N ALA A 364 25.07 3.05 -3.52
CA ALA A 364 26.07 2.14 -4.08
C ALA A 364 26.06 2.14 -5.62
N LYS A 365 24.88 2.22 -6.23
CA LYS A 365 24.69 2.28 -7.68
C LYS A 365 25.41 3.48 -8.29
N GLU A 366 25.29 4.66 -7.71
CA GLU A 366 25.89 5.86 -8.27
C GLU A 366 27.38 6.01 -7.90
N ASN A 367 27.77 5.65 -6.67
CA ASN A 367 29.13 5.94 -6.17
C ASN A 367 30.11 4.76 -6.18
N CYS A 368 29.62 3.51 -6.20
CA CYS A 368 30.47 2.32 -6.23
C CYS A 368 29.82 1.12 -6.96
N PRO A 369 29.40 1.28 -8.24
CA PRO A 369 28.67 0.25 -8.98
C PRO A 369 29.45 -1.06 -9.19
N ASP A 370 30.77 -1.03 -9.10
CA ASP A 370 31.63 -2.21 -9.25
C ASP A 370 31.42 -3.27 -8.15
N ILE A 371 30.83 -2.90 -7.01
CA ILE A 371 30.67 -3.82 -5.87
C ILE A 371 29.52 -4.82 -6.02
N PHE A 372 28.52 -4.54 -6.86
CA PHE A 372 27.29 -5.36 -6.88
C PHE A 372 27.52 -6.84 -7.21
N PRO A 373 28.34 -7.22 -8.20
CA PRO A 373 28.62 -8.63 -8.44
C PRO A 373 29.17 -9.36 -7.22
N GLU A 374 30.04 -8.70 -6.45
CA GLU A 374 30.59 -9.26 -5.22
C GLU A 374 29.54 -9.31 -4.11
N ALA A 375 28.83 -8.20 -3.88
CA ALA A 375 27.77 -8.12 -2.87
C ALA A 375 26.69 -9.18 -3.09
N TYR A 376 26.25 -9.37 -4.35
CA TYR A 376 25.27 -10.37 -4.73
C TYR A 376 25.76 -11.79 -4.44
N ARG A 377 26.98 -12.16 -4.83
CA ARG A 377 27.56 -13.48 -4.54
C ARG A 377 27.65 -13.74 -3.03
N ARG A 378 28.13 -12.77 -2.26
CA ARG A 378 28.21 -12.87 -0.80
C ARG A 378 26.81 -13.01 -0.18
N LEU A 379 25.83 -12.25 -0.65
CA LEU A 379 24.46 -12.34 -0.16
C LEU A 379 23.86 -13.72 -0.45
N LEU A 380 24.07 -14.26 -1.66
CA LEU A 380 23.65 -15.61 -2.03
C LEU A 380 24.27 -16.65 -1.08
N ALA A 381 25.57 -16.56 -0.80
CA ALA A 381 26.28 -17.50 0.05
C ALA A 381 25.89 -17.42 1.54
N LEU A 382 25.69 -16.21 2.08
CA LEU A 382 25.61 -15.98 3.53
C LEU A 382 24.18 -15.98 4.09
N ARG A 383 23.15 -15.77 3.26
CA ARG A 383 21.81 -15.38 3.78
C ARG A 383 20.60 -16.02 3.09
N PRO A 384 20.31 -17.31 3.28
CA PRO A 384 19.08 -17.89 2.74
C PRO A 384 17.86 -17.11 3.28
N GLY A 385 16.96 -16.62 2.42
CA GLY A 385 15.75 -15.89 2.82
C GLY A 385 15.68 -14.41 2.44
N VAL A 386 16.74 -13.83 1.87
CA VAL A 386 16.75 -12.40 1.51
C VAL A 386 16.36 -12.20 0.06
N ASP A 387 15.41 -11.29 -0.19
CA ASP A 387 15.06 -10.87 -1.54
C ASP A 387 16.23 -10.11 -2.18
N THR A 388 16.58 -10.52 -3.40
CA THR A 388 17.70 -10.00 -4.18
C THR A 388 17.26 -9.13 -5.34
N SER A 389 15.95 -8.89 -5.49
CA SER A 389 15.36 -8.16 -6.62
C SER A 389 15.98 -6.78 -6.83
N SER A 390 16.05 -5.92 -5.80
CA SER A 390 16.62 -4.57 -5.92
C SER A 390 18.11 -4.57 -6.30
N ILE A 391 18.90 -5.54 -5.82
CA ILE A 391 20.31 -5.69 -6.22
C ILE A 391 20.44 -6.05 -7.69
N LEU A 392 19.64 -7.02 -8.17
CA LEU A 392 19.67 -7.42 -9.58
C LEU A 392 19.21 -6.30 -10.51
N ILE A 393 18.21 -5.52 -10.10
CA ILE A 393 17.76 -4.33 -10.84
C ILE A 393 18.87 -3.28 -10.89
N ALA A 394 19.57 -3.02 -9.78
CA ALA A 394 20.70 -2.09 -9.78
C ALA A 394 21.83 -2.56 -10.71
N MET A 395 22.14 -3.87 -10.71
CA MET A 395 23.12 -4.46 -11.62
C MET A 395 22.69 -4.38 -13.09
N GLU A 396 21.42 -4.54 -13.40
CA GLU A 396 20.88 -4.36 -14.77
C GLU A 396 21.16 -2.95 -15.30
N GLN A 397 21.18 -1.95 -14.42
CA GLN A 397 21.44 -0.57 -14.77
C GLN A 397 22.94 -0.23 -14.87
N THR A 398 23.80 -0.92 -14.11
CA THR A 398 25.23 -0.57 -13.98
C THR A 398 26.18 -1.53 -14.69
N LEU A 399 25.87 -2.81 -14.73
CA LEU A 399 26.78 -3.85 -15.20
C LEU A 399 26.77 -3.95 -16.73
N LYS A 400 27.95 -3.78 -17.32
CA LYS A 400 28.19 -4.04 -18.74
C LYS A 400 29.44 -4.93 -18.86
N PRO A 401 29.41 -6.02 -19.66
CA PRO A 401 28.37 -6.38 -20.63
C PRO A 401 27.25 -7.26 -20.02
N LYS A 402 26.14 -7.48 -20.75
CA LYS A 402 24.91 -8.13 -20.22
C LYS A 402 25.13 -9.60 -19.86
N GLU A 403 26.09 -10.26 -20.49
CA GLU A 403 26.42 -11.67 -20.29
C GLU A 403 26.85 -11.94 -18.83
N ALA A 404 27.61 -11.01 -18.24
CA ALA A 404 28.00 -11.10 -16.83
C ALA A 404 26.79 -11.07 -15.89
N LEU A 405 25.75 -10.30 -16.23
CA LEU A 405 24.50 -10.27 -15.46
C LEU A 405 23.70 -11.56 -15.63
N VAL A 406 23.67 -12.13 -16.84
CA VAL A 406 23.03 -13.43 -17.09
C VAL A 406 23.70 -14.53 -16.26
N GLU A 407 25.03 -14.58 -16.20
CA GLU A 407 25.78 -15.52 -15.36
C GLU A 407 25.45 -15.37 -13.87
N LEU A 408 25.35 -14.13 -13.39
CA LEU A 408 24.99 -13.86 -11.99
C LEU A 408 23.54 -14.23 -11.69
N ALA A 409 22.61 -13.92 -12.59
CA ALA A 409 21.21 -14.33 -12.43
C ALA A 409 21.07 -15.86 -12.47
N LEU A 410 21.82 -16.56 -13.32
CA LEU A 410 21.88 -18.03 -13.33
C LEU A 410 22.36 -18.61 -11.98
N LEU A 411 23.33 -17.98 -11.33
CA LEU A 411 23.73 -18.38 -9.97
C LEU A 411 22.57 -18.25 -8.97
N GLY A 412 21.70 -17.26 -9.14
CA GLY A 412 20.49 -17.09 -8.34
C GLY A 412 19.44 -18.18 -8.56
N THR A 413 19.33 -18.75 -9.77
CA THR A 413 18.33 -19.79 -10.07
C THR A 413 18.66 -21.14 -9.44
N THR A 414 19.90 -21.38 -9.02
CA THR A 414 20.32 -22.64 -8.38
C THR A 414 20.07 -22.66 -6.87
N HIS A 415 19.51 -21.59 -6.29
CA HIS A 415 19.34 -21.47 -4.84
C HIS A 415 18.10 -22.25 -4.34
N LEU A 416 18.16 -22.77 -3.11
CA LEU A 416 17.02 -23.45 -2.46
C LEU A 416 15.86 -22.52 -2.04
N ASP A 417 16.03 -21.21 -2.20
CA ASP A 417 15.08 -20.20 -1.75
C ASP A 417 14.32 -19.66 -2.95
N LEU A 418 13.03 -19.96 -3.00
CA LEU A 418 12.15 -19.61 -4.11
C LEU A 418 12.04 -18.09 -4.33
N THR A 419 12.24 -17.27 -3.29
CA THR A 419 12.27 -15.81 -3.45
C THR A 419 13.42 -15.37 -4.34
N ARG A 420 14.60 -15.97 -4.13
CA ARG A 420 15.81 -15.66 -4.90
C ARG A 420 15.72 -16.20 -6.31
N VAL A 421 15.23 -17.42 -6.45
CA VAL A 421 14.98 -18.04 -7.76
C VAL A 421 14.00 -17.17 -8.54
N HIS A 422 12.91 -16.71 -7.92
CA HIS A 422 11.95 -15.81 -8.55
C HIS A 422 12.59 -14.49 -9.01
N SER A 423 13.37 -13.82 -8.14
CA SER A 423 14.03 -12.55 -8.49
C SER A 423 15.07 -12.73 -9.61
N ALA A 424 15.81 -13.83 -9.60
CA ALA A 424 16.73 -14.22 -10.67
C ALA A 424 16.01 -14.50 -12.00
N LEU A 425 14.95 -15.30 -11.99
CA LEU A 425 14.14 -15.61 -13.17
C LEU A 425 13.47 -14.36 -13.75
N SER A 426 12.97 -13.47 -12.88
CA SER A 426 12.41 -12.18 -13.31
C SER A 426 13.43 -11.34 -14.09
N THR A 427 14.70 -11.41 -13.67
CA THR A 427 15.81 -10.73 -14.34
C THR A 427 16.18 -11.42 -15.64
N LEU A 428 16.32 -12.75 -15.66
CA LEU A 428 16.57 -13.53 -16.89
C LEU A 428 15.51 -13.29 -17.96
N LYS A 429 14.23 -13.20 -17.59
CA LYS A 429 13.14 -12.88 -18.52
C LYS A 429 13.40 -11.60 -19.32
N ARG A 430 14.00 -10.58 -18.71
CA ARG A 430 14.30 -9.30 -19.39
C ARG A 430 15.57 -9.35 -20.23
N LEU A 431 16.48 -10.28 -19.94
CA LEU A 431 17.81 -10.34 -20.54
C LEU A 431 17.90 -11.36 -21.67
N ASP A 432 17.35 -12.56 -21.47
CA ASP A 432 17.44 -13.69 -22.38
C ASP A 432 16.24 -14.63 -22.18
N GLN A 433 15.28 -14.58 -23.11
CA GLN A 433 14.05 -15.37 -23.06
C GLN A 433 14.31 -16.88 -23.12
N THR A 434 15.31 -17.32 -23.90
CA THR A 434 15.62 -18.75 -24.07
C THR A 434 16.19 -19.34 -22.78
N ILE A 435 17.12 -18.64 -22.14
CA ILE A 435 17.67 -19.04 -20.85
C ILE A 435 16.57 -18.98 -19.79
N PHE A 436 15.75 -17.92 -19.77
CA PHE A 436 14.62 -17.82 -18.86
C PHE A 436 13.68 -19.03 -18.99
N ASP A 437 13.23 -19.37 -20.20
CA ASP A 437 12.30 -20.49 -20.46
C ASP A 437 12.87 -21.82 -19.96
N ARG A 438 14.18 -22.05 -20.16
CA ARG A 438 14.88 -23.23 -19.64
C ARG A 438 14.87 -23.26 -18.11
N GLU A 439 15.24 -22.15 -17.47
CA GLU A 439 15.38 -22.10 -16.01
C GLU A 439 14.03 -22.07 -15.27
N ILE A 440 13.00 -21.38 -15.79
CA ILE A 440 11.65 -21.41 -15.21
C ILE A 440 11.05 -22.82 -15.32
N THR A 441 11.28 -23.53 -16.44
CA THR A 441 10.85 -24.93 -16.60
C THR A 441 11.49 -25.83 -15.54
N LYS A 442 12.81 -25.70 -15.30
CA LYS A 442 13.50 -26.41 -14.22
C LYS A 442 12.91 -26.06 -12.84
N ALA A 443 12.69 -24.78 -12.57
CA ALA A 443 12.13 -24.33 -11.31
C ALA A 443 10.73 -24.92 -11.08
N LEU A 444 9.81 -24.81 -12.06
CA LEU A 444 8.47 -25.38 -12.02
C LEU A 444 8.48 -26.89 -11.78
N ASN A 445 9.39 -27.62 -12.40
CA ASN A 445 9.54 -29.07 -12.21
C ASN A 445 10.12 -29.44 -10.83
N GLY A 446 10.91 -28.55 -10.22
CA GLY A 446 11.48 -28.72 -8.88
C GLY A 446 10.55 -28.26 -7.74
N LEU A 447 9.45 -27.60 -8.07
CA LEU A 447 8.43 -27.21 -7.10
C LEU A 447 7.78 -28.47 -6.49
N PRO A 448 7.69 -28.59 -5.16
CA PRO A 448 7.14 -29.79 -4.54
C PRO A 448 5.62 -29.86 -4.74
N SER A 449 5.11 -31.08 -4.84
CA SER A 449 3.72 -31.37 -5.14
C SER A 449 2.76 -31.26 -3.94
N ALA A 450 3.24 -31.38 -2.70
CA ALA A 450 2.40 -31.38 -1.50
C ALA A 450 3.07 -30.68 -0.30
N GLY A 451 2.25 -30.01 0.53
CA GLY A 451 2.57 -29.79 1.94
C GLY A 451 3.34 -28.52 2.31
N PHE A 452 2.89 -27.33 1.90
CA PHE A 452 3.39 -26.09 2.51
C PHE A 452 2.45 -25.57 3.60
N THR A 453 2.81 -25.86 4.85
CA THR A 453 2.12 -25.36 6.04
C THR A 453 2.62 -23.98 6.50
N THR A 454 3.68 -23.42 5.90
CA THR A 454 4.25 -22.14 6.33
C THR A 454 3.83 -20.99 5.41
N TRP A 455 3.11 -20.04 6.01
CA TRP A 455 2.55 -18.83 5.38
C TRP A 455 3.54 -18.09 4.47
N ASN A 456 4.79 -17.89 4.89
CA ASN A 456 5.79 -17.13 4.12
C ASN A 456 6.22 -17.79 2.79
N ARG A 457 5.99 -19.09 2.59
CA ARG A 457 6.24 -19.75 1.30
C ARG A 457 5.03 -19.72 0.37
N ARG A 458 3.84 -19.36 0.88
CA ARG A 458 2.58 -19.41 0.14
C ARG A 458 2.44 -18.26 -0.85
N SER A 459 2.85 -17.04 -0.51
CA SER A 459 2.74 -15.88 -1.41
C SER A 459 3.69 -15.93 -2.62
N MET A 460 4.81 -16.64 -2.50
CA MET A 460 5.83 -16.70 -3.56
C MET A 460 5.59 -17.80 -4.60
N PHE A 461 4.78 -18.81 -4.32
CA PHE A 461 4.57 -19.91 -5.25
C PHE A 461 3.68 -19.51 -6.44
N PRO A 462 2.54 -18.83 -6.22
CA PRO A 462 1.68 -18.36 -7.30
C PRO A 462 2.38 -17.35 -8.21
N SER A 463 3.39 -16.61 -7.72
CA SER A 463 4.15 -15.69 -8.55
C SER A 463 4.99 -16.39 -9.63
N PHE A 464 5.36 -17.68 -9.48
CA PHE A 464 5.96 -18.46 -10.57
C PHE A 464 5.01 -18.70 -11.73
N ALA A 465 3.70 -18.89 -11.47
CA ALA A 465 2.70 -18.99 -12.53
C ALA A 465 2.60 -17.67 -13.29
N ARG A 466 2.66 -16.53 -12.58
CA ARG A 466 2.71 -15.21 -13.21
C ARG A 466 3.95 -15.03 -14.09
N LEU A 467 5.13 -15.48 -13.64
CA LEU A 467 6.35 -15.44 -14.46
C LEU A 467 6.24 -16.34 -15.70
N ALA A 468 5.83 -17.59 -15.51
CA ALA A 468 5.65 -18.57 -16.59
C ALA A 468 4.65 -18.09 -17.65
N ALA A 469 3.60 -17.37 -17.22
CA ALA A 469 2.54 -16.85 -18.09
C ALA A 469 3.01 -15.79 -19.13
N HIS A 470 4.23 -15.27 -18.99
CA HIS A 470 4.86 -14.42 -20.00
C HIS A 470 5.63 -15.19 -21.08
N SER A 471 5.80 -16.51 -20.93
CA SER A 471 6.50 -17.34 -21.92
C SER A 471 5.58 -17.71 -23.08
N GLU A 472 6.17 -17.79 -24.28
CA GLU A 472 5.52 -18.40 -25.45
C GLU A 472 5.90 -19.89 -25.62
N SER A 473 6.87 -20.38 -24.81
CA SER A 473 7.39 -21.74 -24.89
C SER A 473 6.38 -22.77 -24.41
N GLU A 474 6.10 -23.75 -25.26
CA GLU A 474 5.19 -24.84 -24.92
C GLU A 474 5.70 -25.67 -23.73
N ASP A 475 7.01 -25.82 -23.57
CA ASP A 475 7.59 -26.58 -22.47
C ASP A 475 7.34 -25.91 -21.11
N VAL A 476 7.38 -24.58 -21.08
CA VAL A 476 7.04 -23.80 -19.87
C VAL A 476 5.58 -24.01 -19.49
N TRP A 477 4.67 -23.94 -20.46
CA TRP A 477 3.24 -24.16 -20.24
C TRP A 477 2.95 -25.61 -19.81
N ARG A 478 3.60 -26.62 -20.41
CA ARG A 478 3.47 -28.02 -19.99
C ARG A 478 3.97 -28.22 -18.55
N ALA A 479 5.10 -27.61 -18.18
CA ALA A 479 5.62 -27.67 -16.82
C ALA A 479 4.66 -27.01 -15.82
N LEU A 480 4.09 -25.84 -16.18
CA LEU A 480 3.08 -25.16 -15.37
C LEU A 480 1.82 -26.02 -15.20
N SER A 481 1.30 -26.64 -16.27
CA SER A 481 0.19 -27.60 -16.22
C SER A 481 0.49 -28.76 -15.27
N ALA A 482 1.68 -29.35 -15.38
CA ALA A 482 2.10 -30.50 -14.59
C ALA A 482 2.18 -30.18 -13.09
N VAL A 483 2.76 -29.03 -12.70
CA VAL A 483 2.81 -28.62 -11.29
C VAL A 483 1.43 -28.25 -10.77
N THR A 484 0.61 -27.54 -11.55
CA THR A 484 -0.75 -27.14 -11.17
C THR A 484 -1.63 -28.37 -10.90
N LYS A 485 -1.56 -29.40 -11.75
CA LYS A 485 -2.31 -30.67 -11.57
C LYS A 485 -1.89 -31.43 -10.30
N LYS A 486 -0.61 -31.37 -9.92
CA LYS A 486 -0.09 -32.04 -8.72
C LYS A 486 -0.37 -31.28 -7.43
N ALA A 487 -0.59 -29.97 -7.52
CA ALA A 487 -0.81 -29.11 -6.36
C ALA A 487 -2.11 -29.46 -5.62
N VAL A 488 -2.14 -29.17 -4.31
CA VAL A 488 -3.37 -29.17 -3.51
C VAL A 488 -4.36 -28.13 -4.03
N VAL A 489 -5.66 -28.31 -3.76
CA VAL A 489 -6.74 -27.52 -4.39
C VAL A 489 -6.55 -26.01 -4.20
N GLY A 490 -6.26 -25.54 -2.99
CA GLY A 490 -6.03 -24.10 -2.74
C GLY A 490 -4.87 -23.53 -3.56
N LEU A 491 -3.73 -24.22 -3.60
CA LEU A 491 -2.58 -23.78 -4.40
C LEU A 491 -2.86 -23.87 -5.91
N ARG A 492 -3.65 -24.86 -6.35
CA ARG A 492 -4.08 -24.99 -7.74
C ARG A 492 -4.89 -23.77 -8.18
N LEU A 493 -5.85 -23.34 -7.35
CA LEU A 493 -6.64 -22.13 -7.58
C LEU A 493 -5.74 -20.89 -7.68
N GLU A 494 -4.76 -20.75 -6.78
CA GLU A 494 -3.83 -19.63 -6.80
C GLU A 494 -2.93 -19.61 -8.05
N LEU A 495 -2.38 -20.75 -8.47
CA LEU A 495 -1.58 -20.86 -9.69
C LEU A 495 -2.40 -20.46 -10.93
N ILE A 496 -3.64 -20.96 -11.03
CA ILE A 496 -4.57 -20.60 -12.10
C ILE A 496 -4.86 -19.10 -12.07
N ASN A 497 -5.19 -18.53 -10.91
CA ASN A 497 -5.50 -17.11 -10.76
C ASN A 497 -4.31 -16.22 -11.12
N HIS A 498 -3.12 -16.50 -10.57
CA HIS A 498 -1.92 -15.71 -10.82
C HIS A 498 -1.41 -15.78 -12.26
N SER A 499 -1.70 -16.87 -12.98
CA SER A 499 -1.41 -16.93 -14.42
C SER A 499 -2.15 -15.86 -15.23
N SER A 500 -3.28 -15.35 -14.73
CA SER A 500 -4.08 -14.29 -15.38
C SER A 500 -3.56 -12.87 -15.17
N TYR A 501 -2.60 -12.67 -14.25
CA TYR A 501 -2.02 -11.36 -13.93
C TYR A 501 -0.86 -10.95 -14.86
N ALA A 502 -0.55 -11.77 -15.87
CA ALA A 502 0.44 -11.45 -16.87
C ALA A 502 -0.21 -10.69 -18.04
N ASP A 503 0.48 -9.67 -18.54
CA ASP A 503 0.17 -9.11 -19.85
C ASP A 503 0.61 -10.13 -20.91
N HIS A 504 -0.37 -10.85 -21.46
CA HIS A 504 -0.11 -11.92 -22.42
C HIS A 504 0.07 -11.34 -23.83
N SER A 505 1.16 -11.74 -24.51
CA SER A 505 1.23 -11.63 -25.96
C SER A 505 0.09 -12.45 -26.61
N PRO A 506 -0.26 -12.22 -27.88
CA PRO A 506 -1.28 -13.04 -28.56
C PRO A 506 -0.97 -14.54 -28.54
N ASN A 507 0.31 -14.93 -28.61
CA ASN A 507 0.74 -16.32 -28.54
C ASN A 507 0.65 -16.87 -27.11
N ALA A 508 1.16 -16.12 -26.12
CA ALA A 508 1.06 -16.49 -24.71
C ALA A 508 -0.41 -16.62 -24.28
N LYS A 509 -1.30 -15.72 -24.75
CA LYS A 509 -2.75 -15.78 -24.49
C LYS A 509 -3.36 -17.06 -25.05
N ARG A 510 -2.99 -17.46 -26.26
CA ARG A 510 -3.44 -18.73 -26.86
C ARG A 510 -3.00 -19.92 -26.00
N ARG A 511 -1.73 -19.97 -25.58
CA ARG A 511 -1.20 -21.03 -24.71
C ARG A 511 -1.86 -21.04 -23.33
N TRP A 512 -2.11 -19.87 -22.76
CA TRP A 512 -2.80 -19.71 -21.49
C TRP A 512 -4.24 -20.25 -21.55
N LEU A 513 -4.98 -19.97 -22.63
CA LEU A 513 -6.33 -20.53 -22.82
C LEU A 513 -6.31 -22.07 -22.89
N VAL A 514 -5.28 -22.67 -23.51
CA VAL A 514 -5.10 -24.12 -23.54
C VAL A 514 -4.80 -24.67 -22.14
N TYR A 515 -3.92 -24.00 -21.40
CA TYR A 515 -3.63 -24.32 -20.01
C TYR A 515 -4.91 -24.33 -19.16
N LEU A 516 -5.76 -23.29 -19.27
CA LEU A 516 -7.02 -23.23 -18.53
C LEU A 516 -7.99 -24.37 -18.90
N MET A 517 -8.05 -24.75 -20.18
CA MET A 517 -8.90 -25.86 -20.64
C MET A 517 -8.56 -27.20 -19.98
N GLU A 518 -7.31 -27.41 -19.54
CA GLU A 518 -6.92 -28.64 -18.84
C GLU A 518 -7.61 -28.82 -17.48
N PHE A 519 -8.19 -27.75 -16.94
CA PHE A 519 -8.84 -27.71 -15.63
C PHE A 519 -10.36 -27.61 -15.71
N PHE A 520 -10.95 -27.61 -16.91
CA PHE A 520 -12.41 -27.50 -17.08
C PHE A 520 -13.19 -28.70 -16.52
N ASP A 521 -12.53 -29.83 -16.36
CA ASP A 521 -13.12 -31.06 -15.82
C ASP A 521 -12.56 -31.39 -14.42
N ASP A 522 -11.85 -30.44 -13.81
CA ASP A 522 -11.33 -30.57 -12.45
C ASP A 522 -12.41 -30.21 -11.42
N GLU A 523 -13.15 -31.23 -10.98
CA GLU A 523 -14.23 -31.12 -10.01
C GLU A 523 -13.75 -30.85 -8.56
N SER A 524 -12.44 -30.69 -8.35
CA SER A 524 -11.91 -30.38 -7.01
C SER A 524 -12.46 -29.06 -6.48
N GLU A 525 -12.88 -29.07 -5.22
CA GLU A 525 -13.45 -27.92 -4.52
C GLU A 525 -12.67 -27.70 -3.23
N LEU A 526 -12.45 -26.43 -2.87
CA LEU A 526 -11.86 -26.08 -1.59
C LEU A 526 -12.82 -26.50 -0.47
N SER A 527 -12.39 -27.43 0.39
CA SER A 527 -13.24 -27.94 1.46
C SER A 527 -13.49 -26.84 2.52
N LYS A 528 -14.74 -26.39 2.62
CA LYS A 528 -15.20 -25.48 3.69
C LYS A 528 -15.09 -26.09 5.09
N ASP A 529 -15.15 -27.41 5.17
CA ASP A 529 -15.12 -28.17 6.42
C ASP A 529 -13.71 -28.35 6.99
N ASN A 530 -12.68 -28.06 6.18
CA ASN A 530 -11.29 -28.10 6.63
C ASN A 530 -10.78 -26.67 6.82
N PRO A 531 -10.84 -26.09 8.04
CA PRO A 531 -10.34 -24.75 8.29
C PRO A 531 -8.84 -24.61 8.00
N ALA A 532 -8.05 -25.69 8.03
CA ALA A 532 -6.66 -25.65 7.60
C ALA A 532 -6.53 -25.44 6.07
N ALA A 533 -7.48 -25.97 5.28
CA ALA A 533 -7.56 -25.71 3.84
C ALA A 533 -8.14 -24.31 3.53
N ALA A 534 -9.04 -23.79 4.39
CA ALA A 534 -9.54 -22.42 4.26
C ALA A 534 -8.47 -21.37 4.64
N GLU A 535 -7.63 -21.65 5.63
CA GLU A 535 -6.43 -20.84 5.96
C GLU A 535 -5.29 -21.02 4.94
N GLU A 536 -5.39 -21.99 4.03
CA GLU A 536 -4.40 -22.22 2.96
C GLU A 536 -4.54 -21.26 1.78
N VAL A 537 -5.70 -20.64 1.63
CA VAL A 537 -6.02 -19.69 0.57
C VAL A 537 -5.89 -18.28 1.13
N GLU A 538 -5.15 -17.40 0.43
CA GLU A 538 -5.00 -16.02 0.86
C GLU A 538 -6.40 -15.37 0.85
N SER A 539 -6.84 -14.81 1.98
CA SER A 539 -8.21 -14.27 2.17
C SER A 539 -8.58 -13.16 1.17
N ASP A 540 -7.57 -12.66 0.46
CA ASP A 540 -7.66 -11.60 -0.53
C ASP A 540 -7.72 -12.16 -1.96
N HIS A 541 -8.36 -13.32 -2.17
CA HIS A 541 -8.81 -13.71 -3.50
C HIS A 541 -9.67 -12.56 -4.06
N PRO A 542 -9.18 -11.70 -4.99
CA PRO A 542 -9.66 -10.33 -5.19
C PRO A 542 -11.04 -10.19 -5.85
N ASN A 543 -11.80 -11.27 -5.87
CA ASN A 543 -12.53 -11.64 -7.06
C ASN A 543 -13.74 -12.54 -6.74
N GLY A 544 -13.71 -13.35 -5.66
CA GLY A 544 -14.90 -14.11 -5.24
C GLY A 544 -15.52 -15.03 -6.30
N HIS A 545 -14.76 -15.45 -7.33
CA HIS A 545 -15.33 -15.98 -8.57
C HIS A 545 -15.76 -17.46 -8.52
N SER A 546 -15.12 -18.33 -7.71
CA SER A 546 -15.59 -19.68 -7.31
C SER A 546 -14.54 -20.40 -6.45
N GLU A 547 -14.95 -21.29 -5.56
CA GLU A 547 -14.07 -22.19 -4.78
C GLU A 547 -13.76 -23.51 -5.52
N ARG A 548 -14.33 -23.70 -6.72
CA ARG A 548 -14.15 -24.90 -7.57
C ARG A 548 -13.17 -24.62 -8.69
N VAL A 549 -12.21 -25.52 -8.90
CA VAL A 549 -11.12 -25.34 -9.87
C VAL A 549 -11.65 -25.14 -11.29
N GLN A 550 -12.57 -26.00 -11.74
CA GLN A 550 -13.20 -25.89 -13.06
C GLN A 550 -13.94 -24.57 -13.31
N ASP A 551 -14.52 -23.98 -12.27
CA ASP A 551 -15.30 -22.75 -12.39
C ASP A 551 -14.39 -21.53 -12.45
N LEU A 552 -13.33 -21.49 -11.64
CA LEU A 552 -12.32 -20.43 -11.74
C LEU A 552 -11.63 -20.46 -13.11
N ALA A 553 -11.24 -21.64 -13.60
CA ALA A 553 -10.59 -21.78 -14.89
C ALA A 553 -11.47 -21.29 -16.05
N VAL A 554 -12.76 -21.68 -16.06
CA VAL A 554 -13.69 -21.22 -17.10
C VAL A 554 -14.05 -19.75 -16.96
N PHE A 555 -14.16 -19.22 -15.73
CA PHE A 555 -14.39 -17.80 -15.48
C PHE A 555 -13.27 -16.95 -16.13
N LEU A 556 -12.02 -17.28 -15.86
CA LEU A 556 -10.86 -16.54 -16.38
C LEU A 556 -10.79 -16.64 -17.92
N ALA A 557 -11.06 -17.83 -18.48
CA ALA A 557 -11.10 -18.03 -19.93
C ALA A 557 -12.25 -17.25 -20.58
N ALA A 558 -13.45 -17.25 -19.99
CA ALA A 558 -14.60 -16.50 -20.46
C ALA A 558 -14.31 -14.98 -20.50
N LYS A 559 -13.71 -14.45 -19.43
CA LYS A 559 -13.27 -13.05 -19.35
C LYS A 559 -12.25 -12.72 -20.44
N ALA A 560 -11.26 -13.59 -20.65
CA ALA A 560 -10.25 -13.42 -21.69
C ALA A 560 -10.82 -13.42 -23.12
N LEU A 561 -11.95 -14.10 -23.33
CA LEU A 561 -12.69 -14.19 -24.59
C LEU A 561 -13.78 -13.11 -24.74
N GLY A 562 -13.95 -12.23 -23.75
CA GLY A 562 -14.99 -11.18 -23.78
C GLY A 562 -16.42 -11.73 -23.71
N ILE A 563 -16.66 -12.81 -22.96
CA ILE A 563 -18.01 -13.34 -22.72
C ILE A 563 -18.61 -12.60 -21.52
N ASP A 564 -19.67 -11.84 -21.75
CA ASP A 564 -20.32 -11.05 -20.69
C ASP A 564 -21.23 -11.87 -19.76
N ALA A 565 -21.83 -12.95 -20.28
CA ALA A 565 -22.80 -13.78 -19.57
C ALA A 565 -22.12 -14.84 -18.68
N ILE A 566 -21.34 -14.39 -17.70
CA ILE A 566 -20.65 -15.26 -16.74
C ILE A 566 -21.57 -15.53 -15.54
N PRO A 567 -21.83 -16.79 -15.15
CA PRO A 567 -22.59 -17.10 -13.94
C PRO A 567 -21.94 -16.45 -12.71
N LYS A 568 -22.77 -16.06 -11.73
CA LYS A 568 -22.26 -15.68 -10.41
C LYS A 568 -21.56 -16.87 -9.75
N ALA A 569 -20.74 -16.61 -8.73
CA ALA A 569 -20.01 -17.65 -7.99
C ALA A 569 -20.95 -18.73 -7.39
N ASP A 570 -22.14 -18.33 -6.95
CA ASP A 570 -23.22 -19.20 -6.46
C ASP A 570 -24.15 -19.73 -7.55
N GLY A 571 -23.80 -19.52 -8.82
CA GLY A 571 -24.56 -19.99 -9.99
C GLY A 571 -24.71 -21.51 -10.03
N SER A 572 -25.79 -21.97 -10.68
CA SER A 572 -26.09 -23.40 -10.76
C SER A 572 -25.02 -24.18 -11.54
N ARG A 573 -24.88 -25.48 -11.22
CA ARG A 573 -23.95 -26.38 -11.91
C ARG A 573 -24.20 -26.42 -13.41
N GLU A 574 -25.45 -26.34 -13.84
CA GLU A 574 -25.86 -26.33 -15.23
C GLU A 574 -25.42 -25.03 -15.93
N ALA A 575 -25.51 -23.89 -15.26
CA ALA A 575 -25.05 -22.61 -15.82
C ALA A 575 -23.54 -22.63 -16.06
N TRP A 576 -22.77 -23.11 -15.08
CA TRP A 576 -21.32 -23.30 -15.21
C TRP A 576 -20.94 -24.32 -16.29
N ALA A 577 -21.67 -25.44 -16.39
CA ALA A 577 -21.45 -26.45 -17.43
C ALA A 577 -21.70 -25.90 -18.84
N ARG A 578 -22.75 -25.08 -19.03
CA ARG A 578 -23.00 -24.40 -20.31
C ARG A 578 -21.89 -23.42 -20.66
N LEU A 579 -21.41 -22.63 -19.69
CA LEU A 579 -20.29 -21.72 -19.92
C LEU A 579 -19.03 -22.51 -20.32
N ARG A 580 -18.72 -23.63 -19.65
CA ARG A 580 -17.59 -24.50 -20.00
C ARG A 580 -17.69 -25.03 -21.43
N ALA A 581 -18.85 -25.50 -21.85
CA ALA A 581 -19.06 -25.98 -23.21
C ALA A 581 -18.85 -24.87 -24.27
N ASP A 582 -19.39 -23.67 -24.04
CA ASP A 582 -19.23 -22.53 -24.96
C ASP A 582 -17.77 -22.06 -25.03
N VAL A 583 -17.13 -21.86 -23.87
CA VAL A 583 -15.72 -21.45 -23.79
C VAL A 583 -14.81 -22.48 -24.48
N ARG A 584 -15.00 -23.78 -24.21
CA ARG A 584 -14.22 -24.86 -24.85
C ARG A 584 -14.35 -24.80 -26.37
N LYS A 585 -15.57 -24.65 -26.89
CA LYS A 585 -15.83 -24.53 -28.34
C LYS A 585 -15.09 -23.32 -28.94
N ARG A 586 -15.13 -22.16 -28.28
CA ARG A 586 -14.46 -20.94 -28.74
C ARG A 586 -12.94 -21.06 -28.74
N ILE A 587 -12.35 -21.68 -27.71
CA ILE A 587 -10.89 -21.88 -27.67
C ILE A 587 -10.45 -22.82 -28.79
N ILE A 588 -11.14 -23.95 -28.99
CA ILE A 588 -10.85 -24.89 -30.10
C ILE A 588 -10.96 -24.19 -31.46
N ALA A 589 -12.01 -23.38 -31.68
CA ALA A 589 -12.17 -22.61 -32.91
C ALA A 589 -11.05 -21.57 -33.11
N ALA A 590 -10.64 -20.87 -32.04
CA ALA A 590 -9.54 -19.92 -32.08
C ALA A 590 -8.19 -20.59 -32.39
N GLN A 591 -7.96 -21.81 -31.89
CA GLN A 591 -6.77 -22.59 -32.21
C GLN A 591 -6.75 -23.03 -33.67
N ALA A 592 -7.88 -23.52 -34.19
CA ALA A 592 -7.99 -23.93 -35.59
C ALA A 592 -7.75 -22.77 -36.56
N ASN A 593 -8.27 -21.58 -36.25
CA ASN A 593 -8.13 -20.39 -37.10
C ASN A 593 -6.76 -19.69 -36.95
N GLY A 594 -6.05 -19.94 -35.86
CA GLY A 594 -4.80 -19.25 -35.50
C GLY A 594 -3.58 -19.67 -36.32
N ASN A 595 -3.67 -20.76 -37.09
CA ASN A 595 -2.60 -21.22 -37.98
C ASN A 595 -2.61 -20.55 -39.37
N ASP A 596 -3.74 -19.96 -39.79
CA ASP A 596 -3.89 -19.46 -41.17
C ASP A 596 -4.00 -17.94 -41.32
N ARG A 597 -4.21 -17.17 -40.23
CA ARG A 597 -4.56 -15.72 -40.36
C ARG A 597 -3.78 -14.73 -39.49
N ALA A 598 -2.93 -15.20 -38.58
CA ALA A 598 -2.34 -14.33 -37.55
C ALA A 598 -1.29 -13.32 -38.08
N SER A 599 -0.87 -13.40 -39.35
CA SER A 599 0.14 -12.49 -39.92
C SER A 599 -0.41 -11.39 -40.85
N SER A 600 -1.70 -11.40 -41.25
CA SER A 600 -2.16 -10.44 -42.28
C SER A 600 -3.38 -9.57 -41.96
N GLN A 601 -4.21 -9.90 -40.95
CA GLN A 601 -5.47 -9.17 -40.71
C GLN A 601 -5.51 -8.24 -39.48
N ALA A 602 -4.49 -8.21 -38.63
CA ALA A 602 -4.47 -7.31 -37.47
C ALA A 602 -4.08 -5.85 -37.80
N LEU A 603 -3.35 -5.62 -38.91
CA LEU A 603 -2.95 -4.25 -39.33
C LEU A 603 -4.13 -3.38 -39.82
N PRO A 604 -5.06 -3.87 -40.66
CA PRO A 604 -6.09 -3.00 -41.25
C PRO A 604 -7.15 -2.49 -40.25
N GLU A 605 -7.48 -3.25 -39.19
CA GLU A 605 -8.45 -2.79 -38.18
C GLU A 605 -7.89 -1.69 -37.28
N ILE A 606 -6.59 -1.76 -36.96
CA ILE A 606 -5.89 -0.72 -36.20
C ILE A 606 -5.68 0.53 -37.09
N GLU A 607 -5.32 0.36 -38.36
CA GLU A 607 -5.20 1.47 -39.32
C GLU A 607 -6.56 2.18 -39.55
N ASN A 608 -7.66 1.44 -39.67
CA ASN A 608 -8.99 2.01 -39.87
C ASN A 608 -9.56 2.73 -38.63
N LEU A 609 -9.12 2.38 -37.42
CA LEU A 609 -9.47 3.09 -36.19
C LEU A 609 -8.57 4.32 -35.95
N LEU A 610 -7.31 4.27 -36.37
CA LEU A 610 -6.34 5.35 -36.16
C LEU A 610 -6.49 6.49 -37.17
N VAL A 611 -6.75 6.21 -38.45
CA VAL A 611 -6.79 7.26 -39.50
C VAL A 611 -7.84 8.35 -39.23
N PRO A 612 -9.09 8.05 -38.83
CA PRO A 612 -10.08 9.08 -38.49
C PRO A 612 -9.72 9.85 -37.20
N THR A 613 -9.10 9.16 -36.23
CA THR A 613 -8.72 9.72 -34.92
C THR A 613 -7.50 10.65 -35.04
N LEU A 614 -6.59 10.36 -35.97
CA LEU A 614 -5.41 11.17 -36.31
C LEU A 614 -5.77 12.45 -37.08
N ALA A 615 -6.87 12.45 -37.83
CA ALA A 615 -7.35 13.63 -38.55
C ALA A 615 -7.99 14.70 -37.63
N THR A 616 -8.46 14.31 -36.44
CA THR A 616 -9.18 15.19 -35.50
C THR A 616 -8.37 15.63 -34.29
N SER A 617 -7.27 14.94 -33.97
CA SER A 617 -6.44 15.27 -32.81
C SER A 617 -5.03 15.67 -33.25
N GLY A 618 -4.72 16.96 -33.14
CA GLY A 618 -3.46 17.56 -33.61
C GLY A 618 -2.19 16.88 -33.07
N ALA A 619 -1.07 17.17 -33.74
CA ALA A 619 0.21 16.47 -33.72
C ALA A 619 0.82 16.06 -32.36
N LEU A 620 0.41 16.68 -31.24
CA LEU A 620 0.89 16.37 -29.89
C LEU A 620 0.47 14.98 -29.38
N ASN A 621 -0.68 14.44 -29.82
CA ASN A 621 -1.10 13.09 -29.43
C ASN A 621 -0.36 11.98 -30.19
N ILE A 622 0.23 12.30 -31.35
CA ILE A 622 0.92 11.35 -32.21
C ILE A 622 2.15 10.76 -31.49
N CYS A 623 2.95 11.59 -30.81
CA CYS A 623 4.17 11.11 -30.14
C CYS A 623 3.92 10.23 -28.92
N ARG A 624 2.76 10.38 -28.24
CA ARG A 624 2.41 9.58 -27.04
C ARG A 624 1.85 8.19 -27.35
N ILE A 625 1.22 8.00 -28.51
CA ILE A 625 0.66 6.69 -28.89
C ILE A 625 1.78 5.72 -29.29
N PHE A 626 2.87 6.23 -29.87
CA PHE A 626 3.99 5.42 -30.37
C PHE A 626 5.15 5.23 -29.38
N SER A 627 5.05 5.71 -28.14
CA SER A 627 6.10 5.58 -27.11
C SER A 627 6.04 4.27 -26.29
N GLY A 628 5.26 3.28 -26.73
CA GLY A 628 5.31 1.91 -26.19
C GLY A 628 6.27 1.04 -27.00
N ASP A 629 6.98 0.12 -26.35
CA ASP A 629 8.12 -0.70 -26.85
C ASP A 629 7.89 -1.57 -28.12
N ASN A 630 6.80 -1.39 -28.86
CA ASN A 630 6.36 -2.28 -29.94
C ASN A 630 6.43 -1.69 -31.36
N PHE A 631 6.89 -0.45 -31.56
CA PHE A 631 6.93 0.17 -32.90
C PHE A 631 8.33 0.63 -33.28
N SER A 632 8.82 0.17 -34.43
CA SER A 632 10.06 0.66 -35.02
C SER A 632 9.87 2.06 -35.59
N LEU A 633 10.95 2.85 -35.63
CA LEU A 633 10.96 4.21 -36.18
C LEU A 633 10.53 4.24 -37.67
N GLU A 634 10.82 3.15 -38.39
CA GLU A 634 10.36 2.88 -39.77
C GLU A 634 8.82 2.81 -39.85
N HIS A 635 8.17 2.20 -38.86
CA HIS A 635 6.72 2.04 -38.81
C HIS A 635 6.02 3.39 -38.60
N VAL A 636 6.56 4.23 -37.70
CA VAL A 636 6.05 5.59 -37.45
C VAL A 636 6.21 6.47 -38.69
N ARG A 637 7.36 6.41 -39.38
CA ARG A 637 7.60 7.13 -40.65
C ARG A 637 6.60 6.75 -41.73
N ASN A 638 6.32 5.45 -41.89
CA ASN A 638 5.38 4.97 -42.91
C ASN A 638 3.93 5.40 -42.64
N VAL A 639 3.50 5.42 -41.37
CA VAL A 639 2.17 5.91 -40.99
C VAL A 639 2.04 7.42 -41.24
N LEU A 640 3.08 8.20 -40.92
CA LEU A 640 3.09 9.66 -41.14
C LEU A 640 3.18 10.04 -42.62
N ALA A 641 3.97 9.33 -43.42
CA ALA A 641 4.05 9.57 -44.86
C ALA A 641 2.69 9.37 -45.56
N ARG A 642 1.87 8.44 -45.05
CA ARG A 642 0.53 8.15 -45.59
C ARG A 642 -0.55 9.13 -45.15
N SER A 643 -0.33 9.92 -44.09
CA SER A 643 -1.30 10.92 -43.63
C SER A 643 -1.24 12.24 -44.40
N GLY A 644 -0.27 12.40 -45.31
CA GLY A 644 -0.13 13.60 -46.16
C GLY A 644 0.40 14.84 -45.43
N ILE A 645 0.88 14.70 -44.20
CA ILE A 645 1.46 15.79 -43.41
C ILE A 645 2.99 15.74 -43.57
N PRO A 646 3.64 16.74 -44.19
CA PRO A 646 5.09 16.75 -44.33
C PRO A 646 5.74 17.02 -42.98
N ILE A 647 6.41 16.01 -42.41
CA ILE A 647 7.23 16.15 -41.19
C ILE A 647 8.64 15.65 -41.51
N GLU A 648 9.61 16.55 -41.53
CA GLU A 648 11.03 16.20 -41.53
C GLU A 648 11.45 15.82 -40.10
N ILE A 649 11.88 14.56 -39.91
CA ILE A 649 12.43 14.08 -38.64
C ILE A 649 13.93 13.94 -38.83
N GLU A 650 14.69 14.95 -38.40
CA GLU A 650 16.15 14.86 -38.27
C GLU A 650 16.53 13.93 -37.11
N SER A 651 17.65 13.22 -37.28
CA SER A 651 18.06 12.05 -36.51
C SER A 651 18.54 12.32 -35.08
N ASP A 652 18.39 11.28 -34.25
CA ASP A 652 19.02 10.93 -32.96
C ASP A 652 18.20 11.07 -31.66
N LEU A 653 18.17 9.95 -30.92
CA LEU A 653 17.25 9.61 -29.83
C LEU A 653 17.54 10.30 -28.49
N HIS A 654 18.40 11.32 -28.45
CA HIS A 654 18.83 11.94 -27.20
C HIS A 654 18.20 13.30 -26.88
N THR A 655 17.27 13.80 -27.70
CA THR A 655 16.73 15.16 -27.52
C THR A 655 15.21 15.22 -27.44
N PHE A 656 14.57 14.24 -26.79
CA PHE A 656 13.10 14.17 -26.69
C PHE A 656 12.48 15.36 -25.92
N VAL A 657 13.18 15.92 -24.93
CA VAL A 657 12.68 17.03 -24.11
C VAL A 657 12.70 18.38 -24.85
N SER A 658 13.64 18.59 -25.78
CA SER A 658 13.71 19.87 -26.52
C SER A 658 12.69 19.96 -27.65
N VAL A 659 12.33 18.80 -28.24
CA VAL A 659 11.34 18.72 -29.34
C VAL A 659 9.94 19.01 -28.81
N GLU A 660 9.56 18.53 -27.62
CA GLU A 660 8.28 18.88 -26.99
C GLU A 660 8.16 20.38 -26.70
N ALA A 661 9.23 21.01 -26.21
CA ALA A 661 9.24 22.45 -25.94
C ALA A 661 9.14 23.28 -27.23
N SER A 662 9.87 22.89 -28.28
CA SER A 662 9.85 23.56 -29.59
C SER A 662 8.50 23.40 -30.30
N LEU A 663 7.89 22.21 -30.25
CA LEU A 663 6.55 21.95 -30.79
C LEU A 663 5.46 22.69 -30.00
N ALA A 664 5.59 22.78 -28.68
CA ALA A 664 4.68 23.57 -27.84
C ALA A 664 4.76 25.07 -28.17
N GLU A 665 5.96 25.62 -28.39
CA GLU A 665 6.12 27.03 -28.78
C GLU A 665 5.64 27.31 -30.22
N LYS A 666 5.86 26.40 -31.18
CA LYS A 666 5.29 26.52 -32.54
C LYS A 666 3.75 26.43 -32.53
N ALA A 667 3.18 25.51 -31.75
CA ALA A 667 1.74 25.39 -31.59
C ALA A 667 1.14 26.64 -30.91
N LYS A 668 1.80 27.20 -29.89
CA LYS A 668 1.43 28.50 -29.29
C LYS A 668 1.51 29.64 -30.30
N ALA A 669 2.53 29.67 -31.16
CA ALA A 669 2.70 30.70 -32.17
C ALA A 669 1.58 30.65 -33.23
N GLU A 670 1.14 29.46 -33.66
CA GLU A 670 0.03 29.35 -34.61
C GLU A 670 -1.35 29.55 -33.98
N LEU A 671 -1.54 29.15 -32.72
CA LEU A 671 -2.76 29.49 -31.97
C LEU A 671 -2.89 31.00 -31.74
N ARG A 672 -1.79 31.75 -31.65
CA ARG A 672 -1.78 33.21 -31.57
C ARG A 672 -2.17 33.90 -32.87
N LYS A 673 -1.96 33.28 -34.04
CA LYS A 673 -2.32 33.86 -35.35
C LYS A 673 -3.81 33.74 -35.67
N ASN A 674 -4.50 32.77 -35.07
CA ASN A 674 -5.94 32.56 -35.28
C ASN A 674 -6.75 33.22 -34.16
N HIS A 675 -7.13 34.50 -34.36
CA HIS A 675 -7.87 35.35 -33.40
C HIS A 675 -9.33 34.95 -33.14
N ARG A 676 -9.61 33.68 -32.79
CA ARG A 676 -10.90 33.28 -32.22
C ARG A 676 -10.70 32.07 -31.31
N LEU A 677 -10.44 32.29 -30.02
CA LEU A 677 -10.82 31.40 -28.91
C LEU A 677 -10.56 32.12 -27.56
N THR A 678 -11.57 32.16 -26.72
CA THR A 678 -11.60 32.74 -25.36
C THR A 678 -10.84 31.83 -24.37
N PRO A 679 -10.22 32.34 -23.29
CA PRO A 679 -9.18 31.61 -22.56
C PRO A 679 -9.78 30.78 -21.43
N ILE A 680 -9.87 29.47 -21.63
CA ILE A 680 -9.90 28.51 -20.52
C ILE A 680 -8.96 27.41 -20.94
N PHE A 681 -7.73 27.39 -20.40
CA PHE A 681 -6.91 26.20 -20.16
C PHE A 681 -5.55 26.66 -19.62
N GLN A 682 -5.41 26.61 -18.31
CA GLN A 682 -4.13 26.64 -17.61
C GLN A 682 -4.12 25.46 -16.64
N CYS A 683 -3.06 24.66 -16.70
CA CYS A 683 -2.65 23.62 -15.75
C CYS A 683 -3.50 22.32 -15.71
N VAL A 684 -2.98 21.11 -15.46
CA VAL A 684 -1.62 20.58 -15.23
C VAL A 684 -1.71 19.04 -15.42
N LEU A 685 -0.56 18.44 -15.75
CA LEU A 685 -0.26 17.01 -15.79
C LEU A 685 -0.04 16.46 -14.38
N LEU A 686 -0.61 15.33 -13.95
CA LEU A 686 0.03 14.42 -12.99
C LEU A 686 -0.53 12.98 -13.04
N PRO A 687 0.25 11.96 -12.59
CA PRO A 687 -0.01 10.54 -12.75
C PRO A 687 -0.48 9.80 -11.47
N GLU A 688 -0.92 8.57 -11.71
CA GLU A 688 -1.63 7.62 -10.84
C GLU A 688 -0.74 6.86 -9.82
N THR A 689 -1.31 6.46 -8.66
CA THR A 689 -1.52 5.06 -8.20
C THR A 689 -1.53 4.87 -6.66
N SER A 690 -2.21 3.82 -6.20
CA SER A 690 -2.51 3.50 -4.79
C SER A 690 -2.61 1.98 -4.53
N SER A 691 -2.09 1.49 -3.37
CA SER A 691 -2.51 0.27 -2.62
C SER A 691 -1.72 0.06 -1.28
N LEU A 692 -2.19 -0.86 -0.40
CA LEU A 692 -2.14 -0.84 1.10
C LEU A 692 -1.54 -2.10 1.80
N HIS A 693 -1.42 -2.02 3.15
CA HIS A 693 -1.26 -3.07 4.23
C HIS A 693 0.19 -3.43 4.68
N LEU A 694 0.58 -3.80 5.93
CA LEU A 694 0.10 -3.76 7.35
C LEU A 694 1.32 -4.20 8.24
N GLN A 695 1.60 -3.62 9.43
CA GLN A 695 2.12 -4.30 10.66
C GLN A 695 2.42 -3.33 11.85
N ALA A 696 2.59 -3.88 13.07
CA ALA A 696 2.05 -3.40 14.36
C ALA A 696 3.02 -2.82 15.44
N GLU A 697 2.49 -1.88 16.28
CA GLU A 697 2.67 -1.52 17.74
C GLU A 697 4.01 -1.73 18.51
N TYR A 698 4.40 -1.08 19.63
CA TYR A 698 4.20 0.18 20.39
C TYR A 698 4.99 0.06 21.72
N ARG A 699 5.71 1.11 22.17
CA ARG A 699 6.04 1.52 23.56
C ARG A 699 6.93 2.79 23.47
N SER A 700 6.93 3.78 24.36
CA SER A 700 6.44 3.94 25.74
C SER A 700 6.42 5.43 26.14
N LEU A 701 5.49 5.86 27.00
CA LEU A 701 5.63 7.04 27.85
C LEU A 701 5.72 6.57 29.31
N TRP A 702 6.84 6.86 29.98
CA TRP A 702 6.86 7.29 31.38
C TRP A 702 8.24 7.86 31.80
N PRO A 703 8.29 8.63 32.91
CA PRO A 703 9.15 9.80 33.01
C PRO A 703 10.53 9.53 33.59
N LYS A 704 11.43 10.46 33.26
CA LYS A 704 12.79 10.64 33.77
C LYS A 704 12.94 10.35 35.27
N LYS A 705 14.05 9.72 35.65
CA LYS A 705 14.77 9.96 36.92
C LYS A 705 16.22 9.41 36.86
N PRO A 706 17.10 9.78 37.80
CA PRO A 706 18.25 10.65 37.53
C PRO A 706 19.58 9.90 37.43
N SER A 707 20.56 10.65 36.92
CA SER A 707 22.00 10.40 36.81
C SER A 707 22.63 9.56 37.93
N GLY A 708 23.42 8.58 37.51
CA GLY A 708 24.39 7.90 38.36
C GLY A 708 25.02 6.73 37.61
N THR A 709 26.14 6.96 36.92
CA THR A 709 27.01 5.92 36.37
C THR A 709 27.90 5.34 37.47
N PRO A 710 28.09 4.02 37.52
CA PRO A 710 29.39 3.45 37.90
C PRO A 710 29.89 2.43 36.86
N PRO A 711 31.18 2.05 36.92
CA PRO A 711 31.99 1.76 35.73
C PRO A 711 31.96 0.30 35.27
N ALA A 712 32.47 0.11 34.05
CA ALA A 712 32.67 -1.15 33.38
C ALA A 712 33.72 -2.03 34.07
N SER A 713 33.36 -3.29 34.36
CA SER A 713 34.13 -4.52 34.05
C SER A 713 33.54 -5.73 34.78
N ASN A 714 33.46 -6.86 34.07
CA ASN A 714 33.23 -8.25 34.50
C ASN A 714 33.16 -8.54 36.01
N LEU A 715 32.03 -9.09 36.49
CA LEU A 715 31.98 -9.96 37.67
C LEU A 715 30.63 -10.72 37.78
N ASP A 716 30.75 -12.01 38.13
CA ASP A 716 29.69 -12.93 38.55
C ASP A 716 28.79 -12.33 39.65
N ILE A 717 27.47 -12.51 39.52
CA ILE A 717 26.50 -12.03 40.52
C ILE A 717 25.87 -13.23 41.25
N GLY A 718 26.16 -13.33 42.55
CA GLY A 718 25.59 -14.27 43.49
C GLY A 718 24.20 -13.88 44.06
N PRO A 719 23.66 -14.66 45.02
CA PRO A 719 22.22 -14.71 45.35
C PRO A 719 21.62 -13.50 46.10
N GLU A 720 22.43 -12.55 46.57
CA GLU A 720 21.96 -11.47 47.46
C GLU A 720 21.22 -10.32 46.74
N SER A 721 21.25 -10.27 45.41
CA SER A 721 20.59 -9.25 44.58
C SER A 721 19.05 -9.36 44.53
N SER A 722 18.50 -10.48 45.01
CA SER A 722 17.05 -10.77 44.94
C SER A 722 16.23 -9.95 45.95
N ALA A 723 16.81 -9.61 47.11
CA ALA A 723 16.11 -8.91 48.18
C ALA A 723 15.85 -7.42 47.86
N GLN A 724 16.76 -6.77 47.13
CA GLN A 724 16.63 -5.36 46.74
C GLN A 724 15.55 -5.14 45.67
N ILE A 725 15.41 -6.09 44.73
CA ILE A 725 14.37 -6.06 43.69
C ILE A 725 12.98 -6.25 44.31
N ILE A 726 12.84 -7.12 45.31
CA ILE A 726 11.57 -7.37 46.02
C ILE A 726 11.13 -6.15 46.83
N SER A 727 12.07 -5.41 47.44
CA SER A 727 11.79 -4.16 48.17
C SER A 727 11.28 -3.06 47.23
N TRP A 728 11.92 -2.92 46.05
CA TRP A 728 11.51 -1.93 45.04
C TRP A 728 10.11 -2.20 44.49
N VAL A 729 9.77 -3.47 44.20
CA VAL A 729 8.44 -3.86 43.71
C VAL A 729 7.33 -3.60 44.73
N ARG A 730 7.63 -3.70 46.04
CA ARG A 730 6.64 -3.41 47.10
C ARG A 730 6.31 -1.91 47.21
N SER A 731 7.24 -1.02 46.81
CA SER A 731 7.05 0.44 46.89
C SER A 731 6.06 1.01 45.87
N GLN A 732 5.72 0.29 44.80
CA GLN A 732 4.88 0.78 43.69
C GLN A 732 3.36 0.50 43.86
N ARG A 733 2.91 0.04 45.04
CA ARG A 733 1.53 -0.44 45.27
C ARG A 733 0.46 0.63 45.55
N LYS A 734 0.71 1.93 45.32
CA LYS A 734 -0.25 3.00 45.63
C LYS A 734 -0.90 3.64 44.38
N ASN A 735 -1.65 2.89 43.57
CA ASN A 735 -2.78 3.45 42.79
C ASN A 735 -3.68 2.36 42.13
N PRO A 736 -4.86 2.01 42.68
CA PRO A 736 -5.66 0.89 42.15
C PRO A 736 -6.67 1.26 41.06
N ARG A 737 -6.86 2.54 40.72
CA ARG A 737 -7.92 2.98 39.79
C ARG A 737 -7.57 2.89 38.30
N TRP A 738 -6.30 2.73 37.93
CA TRP A 738 -5.86 2.71 36.53
C TRP A 738 -5.90 1.34 35.83
N ALA A 739 -6.07 0.25 36.59
CA ALA A 739 -6.00 -1.12 36.05
C ALA A 739 -7.34 -1.69 35.57
N VAL A 740 -8.47 -1.08 35.96
CA VAL A 740 -9.81 -1.66 35.72
C VAL A 740 -10.36 -1.31 34.34
N ASP A 741 -10.07 -0.13 33.79
CA ASP A 741 -10.68 0.33 32.53
C ASP A 741 -10.00 -0.20 31.25
N ARG A 742 -8.72 -0.59 31.30
CA ARG A 742 -8.01 -1.13 30.12
C ARG A 742 -8.30 -2.60 29.84
N VAL A 743 -8.71 -3.38 30.85
CA VAL A 743 -9.00 -4.82 30.68
C VAL A 743 -10.38 -5.06 30.08
N TRP A 744 -11.29 -4.07 30.15
CA TRP A 744 -12.67 -4.24 29.71
C TRP A 744 -12.86 -4.10 28.18
N CYS A 745 -12.04 -3.30 27.48
CA CYS A 745 -12.21 -3.08 26.05
C CYS A 745 -11.58 -4.16 25.14
N ARG A 746 -10.48 -4.82 25.56
CA ARG A 746 -9.87 -5.90 24.74
C ARG A 746 -10.59 -7.25 24.83
N LYS A 747 -11.46 -7.46 25.84
CA LYS A 747 -12.12 -8.75 26.08
C LYS A 747 -13.39 -8.99 25.26
N ARG A 748 -14.05 -7.95 24.74
CA ARG A 748 -15.39 -8.08 24.14
C ARG A 748 -15.41 -8.63 22.71
N GLN A 749 -14.35 -8.40 21.91
CA GLN A 749 -14.28 -8.94 20.54
C GLN A 749 -13.75 -10.38 20.48
N TYR A 750 -12.81 -10.76 21.35
CA TYR A 750 -12.29 -12.14 21.37
C TYR A 750 -13.24 -13.14 22.06
N LEU A 751 -14.00 -12.71 23.08
CA LEU A 751 -14.89 -13.63 23.82
C LEU A 751 -16.18 -14.00 23.05
N ASN A 752 -16.64 -13.19 22.09
CA ASN A 752 -17.86 -13.50 21.34
C ASN A 752 -17.69 -14.60 20.27
N ARG A 753 -16.45 -14.90 19.83
CA ARG A 753 -16.20 -16.02 18.90
C ARG A 753 -15.89 -17.34 19.60
N SER A 754 -15.24 -17.32 20.78
CA SER A 754 -14.84 -18.55 21.47
C SER A 754 -15.92 -19.17 22.36
N PHE A 755 -16.98 -18.45 22.72
CA PHE A 755 -18.02 -18.97 23.64
C PHE A 755 -19.01 -19.96 23.00
N LYS A 756 -18.94 -20.18 21.67
CA LYS A 756 -19.76 -21.19 20.99
C LYS A 756 -19.24 -22.63 21.10
N LEU A 757 -18.06 -22.86 21.69
CA LEU A 757 -17.36 -24.16 21.66
C LEU A 757 -17.20 -24.85 23.02
N CYS A 758 -17.73 -24.31 24.12
CA CYS A 758 -17.63 -24.95 25.44
C CYS A 758 -18.91 -24.73 26.28
N GLU A 759 -19.99 -25.44 25.95
CA GLU A 759 -21.08 -25.66 26.90
C GLU A 759 -20.66 -26.76 27.89
N GLY A 760 -20.55 -26.44 29.19
CA GLY A 760 -20.40 -27.44 30.24
C GLY A 760 -19.49 -27.12 31.44
N PHE A 761 -18.77 -25.99 31.49
CA PHE A 761 -17.89 -25.66 32.63
C PHE A 761 -18.33 -24.39 33.38
N ASP A 762 -18.94 -24.57 34.56
CA ASP A 762 -19.27 -23.45 35.46
C ASP A 762 -18.03 -23.01 36.27
N VAL A 763 -17.28 -22.07 35.69
CA VAL A 763 -16.13 -21.42 36.31
C VAL A 763 -16.55 -20.30 37.30
N LYS A 764 -17.83 -19.86 37.29
CA LYS A 764 -18.29 -18.75 38.14
C LYS A 764 -18.38 -19.14 39.62
N ALA A 765 -18.64 -20.41 39.93
CA ALA A 765 -18.81 -20.86 41.31
C ALA A 765 -17.51 -20.83 42.15
N ARG A 766 -16.34 -20.99 41.53
CA ARG A 766 -15.05 -21.12 42.26
C ARG A 766 -14.32 -19.79 42.51
N LEU A 767 -14.64 -18.74 41.75
CA LEU A 767 -13.95 -17.44 41.85
C LEU A 767 -14.55 -16.50 42.90
N LYS A 768 -15.72 -16.81 43.48
CA LYS A 768 -16.37 -15.97 44.50
C LYS A 768 -15.74 -16.07 45.91
N LYS A 769 -14.80 -16.99 46.17
CA LYS A 769 -14.32 -17.29 47.52
C LYS A 769 -12.93 -16.76 47.92
N ASN A 770 -12.13 -16.19 47.01
CA ASN A 770 -10.79 -15.67 47.33
C ASN A 770 -10.59 -14.21 46.88
N ARG A 771 -10.41 -13.30 47.85
CA ARG A 771 -10.23 -11.84 47.67
C ARG A 771 -8.80 -11.40 47.30
N THR A 772 -8.06 -12.22 46.54
CA THR A 772 -6.76 -11.85 45.99
C THR A 772 -6.61 -12.45 44.60
N THR A 773 -6.70 -11.60 43.57
CA THR A 773 -6.52 -12.00 42.17
C THR A 773 -5.03 -12.19 41.90
N HIS A 774 -4.55 -13.42 41.92
CA HIS A 774 -3.30 -13.81 41.27
C HIS A 774 -3.61 -14.22 39.83
N ILE A 775 -3.05 -13.50 38.85
CA ILE A 775 -3.10 -13.90 37.43
C ILE A 775 -2.09 -15.04 37.26
N VAL A 776 -2.58 -16.26 37.04
CA VAL A 776 -1.75 -17.42 36.68
C VAL A 776 -1.81 -17.59 35.16
N ILE A 777 -0.67 -17.40 34.48
CA ILE A 777 -0.52 -17.73 33.06
C ILE A 777 -0.17 -19.21 32.97
N ALA A 778 -1.00 -19.99 32.28
CA ALA A 778 -0.77 -21.42 32.03
C ALA A 778 -1.04 -21.74 30.57
N ARG A 779 -0.33 -22.74 30.02
CA ARG A 779 -0.51 -23.25 28.67
C ARG A 779 -1.14 -24.64 28.74
N LEU A 780 -2.17 -24.87 27.93
CA LEU A 780 -2.73 -26.20 27.70
C LEU A 780 -1.87 -26.93 26.67
N SER A 781 -1.46 -28.15 27.01
CA SER A 781 -0.73 -29.04 26.11
C SER A 781 -1.34 -30.43 26.18
N LEU A 782 -1.37 -31.12 25.04
CA LEU A 782 -1.76 -32.52 24.97
C LEU A 782 -0.54 -33.38 25.29
N VAL A 783 -0.61 -34.18 26.34
CA VAL A 783 0.44 -35.14 26.73
C VAL A 783 -0.25 -36.49 26.92
N ASP A 784 0.22 -37.50 26.20
CA ASP A 784 -0.33 -38.86 26.21
C ASP A 784 -1.85 -38.91 25.98
N GLY A 785 -2.32 -38.14 25.00
CA GLY A 785 -3.74 -38.10 24.62
C GLY A 785 -4.67 -37.38 25.61
N ARG A 786 -4.13 -36.73 26.65
CA ARG A 786 -4.92 -35.94 27.62
C ARG A 786 -4.47 -34.49 27.65
N MET A 787 -5.43 -33.56 27.66
CA MET A 787 -5.12 -32.14 27.86
C MET A 787 -4.71 -31.89 29.31
N GLN A 788 -3.52 -31.31 29.49
CA GLN A 788 -3.01 -30.91 30.79
C GLN A 788 -2.62 -29.43 30.79
N LEU A 789 -2.84 -28.78 31.94
CA LEU A 789 -2.59 -27.35 32.14
C LEU A 789 -1.24 -27.17 32.85
N PHE A 790 -0.25 -26.60 32.16
CA PHE A 790 1.08 -26.40 32.71
C PHE A 790 1.31 -24.95 33.15
N PRO A 791 1.72 -24.72 34.42
CA PRO A 791 2.32 -23.45 34.82
C PRO A 791 3.62 -23.23 34.05
N VAL A 792 3.86 -22.02 33.52
CA VAL A 792 5.02 -21.70 32.66
C VAL A 792 6.36 -22.13 33.29
N ARG A 793 6.49 -22.04 34.62
CA ARG A 793 7.70 -22.47 35.34
C ARG A 793 7.99 -23.98 35.19
N LYS A 794 6.96 -24.84 35.26
CA LYS A 794 7.12 -26.29 35.06
C LYS A 794 7.39 -26.67 33.60
N LEU A 795 6.94 -25.85 32.65
CA LEU A 795 7.23 -26.06 31.23
C LEU A 795 8.72 -25.81 30.91
N ILE A 796 9.35 -24.85 31.61
CA ILE A 796 10.79 -24.57 31.50
C ILE A 796 11.59 -25.70 32.14
N GLU A 797 11.20 -26.18 33.32
CA GLU A 797 11.83 -27.33 33.99
C GLU A 797 11.68 -28.63 33.16
N TRP A 798 10.50 -28.88 32.59
CA TRP A 798 10.26 -30.03 31.71
C TRP A 798 11.09 -29.97 30.42
N ARG A 799 11.20 -28.81 29.77
CA ARG A 799 12.08 -28.62 28.60
C ARG A 799 13.56 -28.80 28.95
N SER A 800 13.98 -28.33 30.13
CA SER A 800 15.34 -28.54 30.63
C SER A 800 15.65 -30.00 30.91
N GLN A 801 14.66 -30.81 31.31
CA GLN A 801 14.83 -32.24 31.57
C GLN A 801 14.77 -33.10 30.30
N GLN A 802 14.11 -32.63 29.23
CA GLN A 802 14.06 -33.32 27.94
C GLN A 802 15.28 -33.02 27.05
N GLY A 803 15.90 -31.84 27.21
CA GLY A 803 17.09 -31.44 26.45
C GLY A 803 18.37 -32.25 26.75
N SER A 804 18.40 -33.05 27.82
CA SER A 804 19.56 -33.87 28.21
C SER A 804 19.47 -35.34 27.78
N LYS A 805 18.39 -35.76 27.07
CA LYS A 805 18.18 -37.16 26.68
C LYS A 805 18.10 -37.42 25.16
N LEU A 806 18.37 -36.42 24.31
CA LEU A 806 18.39 -36.59 22.85
C LEU A 806 19.64 -35.97 22.21
N ALA A 807 20.78 -36.64 22.38
CA ALA A 807 21.94 -36.71 21.47
C ALA A 807 22.91 -37.76 22.09
N PRO A 808 23.34 -38.83 21.39
CA PRO A 808 24.07 -38.71 20.12
C PRO A 808 23.72 -39.79 19.07
N MET A 809 23.35 -39.39 17.85
CA MET A 809 23.54 -40.22 16.66
C MET A 809 23.77 -39.30 15.46
N LEU A 810 24.79 -39.64 14.66
CA LEU A 810 25.25 -39.01 13.41
C LEU A 810 26.28 -37.89 13.55
N VAL A 811 27.52 -38.30 13.84
CA VAL A 811 28.70 -37.71 13.21
C VAL A 811 29.45 -38.86 12.53
N ALA A 812 29.56 -38.80 11.21
CA ALA A 812 30.56 -39.54 10.44
C ALA A 812 31.29 -38.52 9.55
N PRO A 813 32.64 -38.51 9.54
CA PRO A 813 33.42 -37.57 8.73
C PRO A 813 33.71 -38.17 7.36
N LEU A 814 33.77 -37.34 6.32
CA LEU A 814 34.50 -37.66 5.10
C LEU A 814 35.53 -36.57 4.85
N ALA A 815 36.78 -36.97 4.99
CA ALA A 815 37.93 -36.35 4.38
C ALA A 815 38.17 -37.06 3.03
N MET A 816 38.06 -36.30 1.94
CA MET A 816 38.92 -36.32 0.75
C MET A 816 38.46 -35.22 -0.20
#